data_AF-A0A7C5EGP1-F1
#
_entry.id   AF-A0A7C5EGP1-F1
#
_cell.length_a   1.000
_cell.length_b   1.000
_cell.length_c   1.000
_cell.angle_alpha   90.00
_cell.angle_beta   90.00
_cell.angle_gamma   90.00
#
_symmetry.space_group_name_H-M   'P 1'
#
loop_
_entity.id
_entity.type
_entity.pdbx_description
1 polymer ?
#
loop_
_entity_poly.entity_id
_entity_poly.type
_entity_poly.pdbx_seq_one_letter_code
_entity_poly.pdbx_strand_id
1 'polypeptide(L)'
;MTNNSSPEGPIGDSSAPLRRLKAVFRRAHDVVAKGGALNDVIPLLDEALSAAREVKPVGDEEARGELRDLLQDLQLVSAQAGGASTAEPARNALALALVQTQARILRRVTRRACGFPLRDDLPLLTDVLDDLEENVREDRAEEATDQSALEADVAAVRLHLLQSEGERRLRRAKDLLATGRSRSLEGFSAARSLAALRAEIRRESQSHDDEVSALRDELETTKDALDREFLDWLRTDDTAESVSAAVAAAREMAAELEEMRATAALSKSRPHRVTTLNLEKDAARLAAACRSVAKRIVLLDPDDQGRARKAFRRLNRFRRRFQDFESDVILSERLEGLFGPRLVRNWDRLIFWLLVAVLALIVVDHYIDPWLDVEEQEVGGVRGGIPWTIWADTAICVVFLVDFFVRMGLSPRRWRYLRRHFFTELLPSIPFAYVSVALNEAVALNGARLIHFLRLARFLRPLMRLVRALLFMTRTLDRLVEQNAGILNRNILFFSDGRSDEGIPTELKRARELDRAIRRDARRAADALGIVARRTMVRALLAFLEREISHPVVADGELGVFGSRLTAEDIRVEDVIQSMRELDEEQVAEFIGVDTARQLAAALSVLRLPLLRRFTPVRFVLGPMGAPDPLGTAARLGRLAGDLLGALQRLIHWFADFYGTITGAQFLDRIGDQLVKLTSRPAKRLLVLGGVTALLVFFVNLLRLTKFAWIKAINSFLFKFFSLPVLVIGLLAAVPMLIGFWLKRIAGQAAEFYERVAEAQFLALTEILKEEHRREDIHTLMRRVFLPEVRLCRPSISPEEEEALSREVESLEASLGRPRESGRLQGLPEEEWVKCQLMLLFYRDFIDGAYFHRNDTKILNILLGNLTLENVRRDRLSWDKKTLRRLDQLDVSRGKG
;
A
#
# COMPACT_ATOMS: atom_id res chain seq x y z
N MET A 1 -4.77 43.59 35.47
CA MET A 1 -4.79 42.20 35.92
C MET A 1 -3.50 41.55 35.48
N THR A 2 -2.68 41.08 36.42
CA THR A 2 -1.33 40.57 36.22
C THR A 2 -1.34 39.19 35.57
N ASN A 3 -0.68 39.08 34.42
CA ASN A 3 -0.43 37.83 33.68
C ASN A 3 0.44 36.87 34.52
N ASN A 4 -0.10 35.70 34.83
CA ASN A 4 0.62 34.57 35.39
C ASN A 4 0.71 33.48 34.31
N SER A 5 1.63 33.66 33.37
CA SER A 5 2.06 32.60 32.46
C SER A 5 3.26 31.90 33.10
N SER A 6 3.04 30.74 33.71
CA SER A 6 4.13 29.86 34.11
C SER A 6 4.93 29.42 32.86
N PRO A 7 6.27 29.43 32.90
CA PRO A 7 7.06 28.93 31.78
C PRO A 7 6.98 27.40 31.76
N GLU A 8 6.38 26.84 30.72
CA GLU A 8 6.59 25.43 30.37
C GLU A 8 8.09 25.22 30.13
N GLY A 9 8.75 24.48 31.02
CA GLY A 9 10.15 24.12 30.86
C GLY A 9 10.36 23.26 29.60
N PRO A 10 11.57 23.27 29.02
CA PRO A 10 11.87 22.48 27.83
C PRO A 10 11.57 21.01 28.09
N ILE A 11 10.72 20.42 27.25
CA ILE A 11 10.46 18.97 27.23
C ILE A 11 11.83 18.28 27.04
N GLY A 12 12.35 17.65 28.09
CA GLY A 12 13.64 16.97 28.07
C GLY A 12 13.67 15.90 26.99
N ASP A 13 14.81 15.78 26.31
CA ASP A 13 15.03 14.83 25.22
C ASP A 13 14.83 13.37 25.69
N SER A 14 13.61 12.86 25.50
CA SER A 14 13.21 11.49 25.83
C SER A 14 13.97 10.41 25.04
N SER A 15 14.77 10.79 24.04
CA SER A 15 15.57 9.86 23.24
C SER A 15 16.94 9.53 23.83
N ALA A 16 17.43 10.31 24.80
CA ALA A 16 18.74 10.10 25.40
C ALA A 16 18.89 8.72 26.10
N PRO A 17 17.90 8.24 26.89
CA PRO A 17 17.98 6.92 27.52
C PRO A 17 18.01 5.77 26.50
N LEU A 18 17.22 5.87 25.42
CA LEU A 18 17.18 4.87 24.34
C LEU A 18 18.50 4.78 23.57
N ARG A 19 19.12 5.93 23.26
CA ARG A 19 20.43 5.99 22.59
C ARG A 19 21.52 5.38 23.48
N ARG A 20 21.46 5.66 24.77
CA ARG A 20 22.37 5.08 25.77
C ARG A 20 22.21 3.56 25.86
N LEU A 21 20.97 3.07 25.94
CA LEU A 21 20.65 1.64 25.94
C LEU A 21 21.22 0.92 24.69
N LYS A 22 21.03 1.50 23.50
CA LYS A 22 21.56 0.95 22.24
C LYS A 22 23.09 0.90 22.22
N ALA A 23 23.75 1.97 22.69
CA ALA A 23 25.21 2.03 22.76
C ALA A 23 25.79 1.02 23.75
N VAL A 24 25.09 0.77 24.86
CA VAL A 24 25.48 -0.23 25.85
C VAL A 24 25.35 -1.65 25.28
N PHE A 25 24.24 -1.97 24.62
CA PHE A 25 24.06 -3.27 23.99
C PHE A 25 25.07 -3.56 22.88
N ARG A 26 25.41 -2.56 22.07
CA ARG A 26 26.47 -2.69 21.06
C ARG A 26 27.82 -2.99 21.71
N ARG A 27 28.18 -2.28 22.79
CA ARG A 27 29.41 -2.56 23.54
C ARG A 27 29.41 -3.97 24.14
N ALA A 28 28.28 -4.42 24.67
CA ALA A 28 28.16 -5.75 25.24
C ALA A 28 28.34 -6.83 24.17
N HIS A 29 27.71 -6.66 22.99
CA HIS A 29 27.93 -7.53 21.83
C HIS A 29 29.38 -7.54 21.37
N ASP A 30 30.04 -6.37 21.28
CA ASP A 30 31.45 -6.28 20.88
C ASP A 30 32.38 -7.02 21.86
N VAL A 31 32.09 -6.95 23.16
CA VAL A 31 32.84 -7.68 24.20
C VAL A 31 32.66 -9.19 24.02
N VAL A 32 31.43 -9.66 23.81
CA VAL A 32 31.15 -11.09 23.55
C VAL A 32 31.78 -11.57 22.23
N ALA A 33 31.72 -10.75 21.18
CA ALA A 33 32.30 -11.04 19.87
C ALA A 33 33.84 -11.13 19.92
N LYS A 34 34.48 -10.41 20.83
CA LYS A 34 35.94 -10.46 21.06
C LYS A 34 36.37 -11.54 22.05
N GLY A 35 35.44 -12.33 22.58
CA GLY A 35 35.73 -13.37 23.58
C GLY A 35 36.01 -12.83 24.99
N GLY A 36 35.48 -11.64 25.31
CA GLY A 36 35.56 -11.08 26.65
C GLY A 36 34.86 -11.94 27.70
N ALA A 37 35.30 -11.83 28.96
CA ALA A 37 34.74 -12.60 30.05
C ALA A 37 33.37 -12.04 30.48
N LEU A 38 32.55 -12.85 31.15
CA LEU A 38 31.28 -12.41 31.75
C LEU A 38 31.47 -11.17 32.66
N ASN A 39 32.59 -11.10 33.39
CA ASN A 39 32.92 -9.97 34.26
C ASN A 39 33.05 -8.65 33.48
N ASP A 40 33.33 -8.69 32.17
CA ASP A 40 33.41 -7.51 31.32
C ASP A 40 32.04 -7.07 30.80
N VAL A 41 31.03 -7.97 30.83
CA VAL A 41 29.66 -7.72 30.37
C VAL A 41 28.73 -7.28 31.50
N ILE A 42 28.95 -7.76 32.73
CA ILE A 42 28.14 -7.38 33.91
C ILE A 42 28.02 -5.85 34.08
N PRO A 43 29.10 -5.05 34.02
CA PRO A 43 29.02 -3.59 34.15
C PRO A 43 28.20 -2.94 33.03
N LEU A 44 28.21 -3.52 31.83
CA LEU A 44 27.42 -3.03 30.70
C LEU A 44 25.94 -3.38 30.90
N LEU A 45 25.61 -4.54 31.45
CA LEU A 45 24.22 -4.87 31.79
C LEU A 45 23.67 -3.93 32.88
N ASP A 46 24.47 -3.58 33.88
CA ASP A 46 24.10 -2.58 34.89
C ASP A 46 23.93 -1.17 34.28
N GLU A 47 24.77 -0.79 33.32
CA GLU A 47 24.63 0.47 32.57
C GLU A 47 23.33 0.48 31.73
N ALA A 48 22.97 -0.64 31.10
CA ALA A 48 21.72 -0.78 30.36
C ALA A 48 20.51 -0.68 31.30
N LEU A 49 20.57 -1.30 32.47
CA LEU A 49 19.54 -1.24 33.50
C LEU A 49 19.35 0.18 34.02
N SER A 50 20.44 0.91 34.25
CA SER A 50 20.40 2.32 34.64
C SER A 50 19.72 3.18 33.57
N ALA A 51 20.11 3.00 32.30
CA ALA A 51 19.49 3.69 31.18
C ALA A 51 18.00 3.34 31.00
N ALA A 52 17.60 2.08 31.26
CA ALA A 52 16.20 1.66 31.20
C ALA A 52 15.35 2.29 32.33
N ARG A 53 15.93 2.53 33.52
CA ARG A 53 15.26 3.20 34.65
C ARG A 53 15.00 4.69 34.39
N GLU A 54 15.84 5.34 33.58
CA GLU A 54 15.68 6.76 33.20
C GLU A 54 14.48 7.00 32.26
N VAL A 55 13.87 5.95 31.69
CA VAL A 55 12.63 6.06 30.91
C VAL A 55 11.42 6.21 31.87
N LYS A 56 10.92 7.44 32.02
CA LYS A 56 9.93 7.98 33.01
C LYS A 56 8.85 7.02 33.59
N PRO A 57 8.56 7.03 34.94
CA PRO A 57 7.88 5.99 35.74
C PRO A 57 6.33 6.07 35.80
N VAL A 58 5.66 4.90 35.77
CA VAL A 58 4.39 4.63 36.49
C VAL A 58 4.62 3.28 37.23
N GLY A 59 4.18 3.19 38.50
CA GLY A 59 4.64 2.31 39.62
C GLY A 59 5.10 0.88 39.28
N ASP A 60 6.26 0.33 39.69
CA ASP A 60 7.22 0.42 40.83
C ASP A 60 7.23 -0.75 41.85
N GLU A 61 6.55 -1.88 41.55
CA GLU A 61 6.88 -3.17 42.19
C GLU A 61 7.03 -4.33 41.19
N GLU A 62 6.12 -4.47 40.23
CA GLU A 62 6.16 -5.54 39.22
C GLU A 62 7.43 -5.47 38.35
N ALA A 63 7.79 -4.26 37.89
CA ALA A 63 9.03 -4.03 37.16
C ALA A 63 10.29 -4.33 37.98
N ARG A 64 10.25 -4.21 39.32
CA ARG A 64 11.37 -4.56 40.22
C ARG A 64 11.45 -6.07 40.48
N GLY A 65 10.30 -6.74 40.61
CA GLY A 65 10.20 -8.19 40.73
C GLY A 65 10.77 -8.88 39.50
N GLU A 66 10.29 -8.51 38.31
CA GLU A 66 10.76 -9.13 37.07
C GLU A 66 12.23 -8.78 36.74
N LEU A 67 12.76 -7.65 37.26
CA LEU A 67 14.19 -7.30 37.15
C LEU A 67 15.05 -8.22 38.02
N ARG A 68 14.54 -8.56 39.21
CA ARG A 68 15.18 -9.48 40.15
C ARG A 68 15.20 -10.88 39.53
N ASP A 69 14.13 -11.29 38.86
CA ASP A 69 14.06 -12.56 38.16
C ASP A 69 15.04 -12.61 36.98
N LEU A 70 15.20 -11.52 36.24
CA LEU A 70 16.16 -11.42 35.13
C LEU A 70 17.61 -11.46 35.63
N LEU A 71 17.92 -10.79 36.73
CA LEU A 71 19.23 -10.88 37.38
C LEU A 71 19.49 -12.28 37.98
N GLN A 72 18.47 -12.95 38.52
CA GLN A 72 18.57 -14.33 38.96
C GLN A 72 18.80 -15.29 37.80
N ASP A 73 18.09 -15.13 36.68
CA ASP A 73 18.31 -15.91 35.45
C ASP A 73 19.77 -15.74 34.96
N LEU A 74 20.29 -14.51 34.90
CA LEU A 74 21.66 -14.22 34.50
C LEU A 74 22.70 -14.79 35.46
N GLN A 75 22.44 -14.73 36.77
CA GLN A 75 23.30 -15.34 37.79
C GLN A 75 23.26 -16.88 37.73
N LEU A 76 22.11 -17.47 37.40
CA LEU A 76 21.97 -18.91 37.22
C LEU A 76 22.73 -19.39 35.98
N VAL A 77 22.60 -18.67 34.87
CA VAL A 77 23.34 -18.93 33.61
C VAL A 77 24.85 -18.75 33.81
N SER A 78 25.26 -17.73 34.57
CA SER A 78 26.65 -17.51 34.99
C SER A 78 27.19 -18.66 35.86
N ALA A 79 26.41 -19.10 36.86
CA ALA A 79 26.79 -20.20 37.74
C ALA A 79 26.91 -21.53 36.97
N GLN A 80 26.03 -21.76 35.99
CA GLN A 80 26.12 -22.90 35.08
C GLN A 80 27.33 -22.81 34.14
N ALA A 81 27.67 -21.62 33.65
CA ALA A 81 28.84 -21.37 32.82
C ALA A 81 30.17 -21.52 33.58
N GLY A 82 30.21 -21.14 34.87
CA GLY A 82 31.39 -21.27 35.74
C GLY A 82 31.84 -22.71 36.01
N GLY A 83 30.97 -23.70 35.74
CA GLY A 83 31.30 -25.13 35.81
C GLY A 83 31.88 -25.72 34.51
N ALA A 84 31.82 -25.00 33.39
CA ALA A 84 32.28 -25.49 32.09
C ALA A 84 33.76 -25.12 31.87
N SER A 85 34.65 -26.11 31.77
CA SER A 85 36.10 -25.92 31.67
C SER A 85 36.58 -25.35 30.32
N THR A 86 35.67 -24.97 29.42
CA THR A 86 35.98 -24.45 28.08
C THR A 86 35.33 -23.08 27.90
N ALA A 87 36.08 -22.14 27.31
CA ALA A 87 35.66 -20.74 27.16
C ALA A 87 34.42 -20.56 26.25
N GLU A 88 34.13 -21.54 25.41
CA GLU A 88 33.08 -21.49 24.38
C GLU A 88 31.64 -21.66 24.95
N PRO A 89 31.30 -22.67 25.76
CA PRO A 89 29.98 -22.76 26.38
C PRO A 89 29.64 -21.56 27.28
N ALA A 90 30.62 -21.01 28.01
CA ALA A 90 30.42 -19.79 28.80
C ALA A 90 30.10 -18.57 27.92
N ARG A 91 30.78 -18.44 26.77
CA ARG A 91 30.53 -17.40 25.77
C ARG A 91 29.15 -17.53 25.12
N ASN A 92 28.70 -18.76 24.87
CA ASN A 92 27.39 -19.05 24.29
C ASN A 92 26.25 -18.74 25.27
N ALA A 93 26.42 -19.13 26.53
CA ALA A 93 25.50 -18.81 27.62
C ALA A 93 25.36 -17.29 27.82
N LEU A 94 26.46 -16.55 27.73
CA LEU A 94 26.53 -15.09 27.81
C LEU A 94 25.85 -14.39 26.63
N ALA A 95 26.10 -14.85 25.41
CA ALA A 95 25.45 -14.33 24.21
C ALA A 95 23.92 -14.52 24.27
N LEU A 96 23.49 -15.69 24.72
CA LEU A 96 22.09 -16.04 24.89
C LEU A 96 21.38 -15.18 25.94
N ALA A 97 22.01 -15.04 27.11
CA ALA A 97 21.60 -14.14 28.17
C ALA A 97 21.41 -12.70 27.66
N LEU A 98 22.35 -12.21 26.85
CA LEU A 98 22.28 -10.87 26.23
C LEU A 98 21.10 -10.73 25.27
N VAL A 99 20.86 -11.73 24.41
CA VAL A 99 19.73 -11.72 23.46
C VAL A 99 18.39 -11.77 24.21
N GLN A 100 18.25 -12.63 25.22
CA GLN A 100 17.04 -12.71 26.05
C GLN A 100 16.78 -11.40 26.80
N THR A 101 17.83 -10.80 27.35
CA THR A 101 17.76 -9.52 28.07
C THR A 101 17.38 -8.39 27.12
N GLN A 102 17.95 -8.37 25.91
CA GLN A 102 17.60 -7.42 24.85
C GLN A 102 16.14 -7.55 24.43
N ALA A 103 15.65 -8.77 24.19
CA ALA A 103 14.26 -9.03 23.78
C ALA A 103 13.25 -8.60 24.86
N ARG A 104 13.51 -8.93 26.14
CA ARG A 104 12.67 -8.52 27.27
C ARG A 104 12.64 -6.99 27.44
N ILE A 105 13.80 -6.33 27.34
CA ILE A 105 13.91 -4.87 27.47
C ILE A 105 13.25 -4.15 26.29
N LEU A 106 13.44 -4.63 25.06
CA LEU A 106 12.74 -4.14 23.86
C LEU A 106 11.24 -4.18 24.08
N ARG A 107 10.69 -5.34 24.44
CA ARG A 107 9.25 -5.52 24.59
C ARG A 107 8.66 -4.55 25.61
N ARG A 108 9.36 -4.32 26.73
CA ARG A 108 8.92 -3.35 27.76
C ARG A 108 9.04 -1.91 27.30
N VAL A 109 10.15 -1.55 26.65
CA VAL A 109 10.35 -0.21 26.10
C VAL A 109 9.29 0.08 25.04
N THR A 110 8.94 -0.90 24.21
CA THR A 110 7.88 -0.81 23.20
C THR A 110 6.48 -0.75 23.82
N ARG A 111 6.16 -1.57 24.84
CA ARG A 111 4.90 -1.48 25.62
C ARG A 111 4.71 -0.10 26.23
N ARG A 112 5.79 0.49 26.75
CA ARG A 112 5.77 1.78 27.45
C ARG A 112 5.70 2.95 26.49
N ALA A 113 6.55 2.95 25.47
CA ALA A 113 6.61 3.98 24.43
C ALA A 113 5.54 3.72 23.35
N CYS A 114 4.34 3.33 23.71
CA CYS A 114 3.23 3.29 22.76
C CYS A 114 1.91 3.67 23.44
N GLY A 115 1.79 3.57 24.78
CA GLY A 115 0.52 3.82 25.46
C GLY A 115 -0.62 2.88 25.06
N PHE A 116 -0.34 1.87 24.23
CA PHE A 116 -1.29 0.88 23.72
C PHE A 116 -0.96 -0.50 24.31
N PRO A 117 -1.96 -1.27 24.76
CA PRO A 117 -1.75 -2.69 25.01
C PRO A 117 -1.42 -3.38 23.67
N LEU A 118 -0.22 -3.96 23.56
CA LEU A 118 0.18 -4.79 22.42
C LEU A 118 -0.69 -6.05 22.39
N ARG A 119 -1.86 -5.95 21.74
CA ARG A 119 -2.85 -7.03 21.63
C ARG A 119 -2.64 -7.96 20.44
N ASP A 120 -1.79 -7.60 19.48
CA ASP A 120 -1.46 -8.43 18.31
C ASP A 120 0.08 -8.58 18.18
N ASP A 121 0.73 -9.16 19.19
CA ASP A 121 2.15 -9.60 19.10
C ASP A 121 2.31 -10.81 18.16
N LEU A 122 1.21 -11.41 17.70
CA LEU A 122 1.21 -12.61 16.87
C LEU A 122 2.13 -12.49 15.65
N PRO A 123 2.06 -11.44 14.80
CA PRO A 123 2.90 -11.34 13.61
C PRO A 123 4.39 -11.27 13.98
N LEU A 124 4.71 -10.53 15.05
CA LEU A 124 6.09 -10.37 15.51
C LEU A 124 6.66 -11.70 16.02
N LEU A 125 5.87 -12.44 16.81
CA LEU A 125 6.25 -13.72 17.37
C LEU A 125 6.29 -14.83 16.31
N THR A 126 5.38 -14.81 15.33
CA THR A 126 5.45 -15.71 14.18
C THR A 126 6.67 -15.43 13.32
N ASP A 127 7.02 -14.17 13.06
CA ASP A 127 8.23 -13.80 12.31
C ASP A 127 9.50 -14.30 13.02
N VAL A 128 9.54 -14.18 14.36
CA VAL A 128 10.67 -14.71 15.15
C VAL A 128 10.73 -16.24 15.05
N LEU A 129 9.59 -16.93 15.13
CA LEU A 129 9.53 -18.38 14.96
C LEU A 129 9.92 -18.81 13.53
N ASP A 130 9.54 -18.04 12.51
CA ASP A 130 9.94 -18.29 11.11
C ASP A 130 11.45 -18.14 10.92
N ASP A 131 12.05 -17.08 11.49
CA ASP A 131 13.50 -16.87 11.49
C ASP A 131 14.23 -18.03 12.20
N LEU A 132 13.70 -18.51 13.34
CA LEU A 132 14.28 -19.66 14.03
C LEU A 132 14.15 -20.93 13.19
N GLU A 133 13.00 -21.16 12.56
CA GLU A 133 12.77 -22.33 11.72
C GLU A 133 13.70 -22.34 10.49
N GLU A 134 13.95 -21.18 9.88
CA GLU A 134 14.91 -21.03 8.77
C GLU A 134 16.34 -21.33 9.23
N ASN A 135 16.77 -20.74 10.35
CA ASN A 135 18.10 -21.02 10.92
C ASN A 135 18.29 -22.52 11.25
N VAL A 136 17.27 -23.17 11.82
CA VAL A 136 17.30 -24.60 12.10
C VAL A 136 17.40 -25.42 10.81
N ARG A 137 16.73 -25.02 9.72
CA ARG A 137 16.79 -25.70 8.42
C ARG A 137 18.13 -25.54 7.70
N GLU A 138 18.82 -24.42 7.86
CA GLU A 138 20.12 -24.20 7.22
C GLU A 138 21.23 -25.07 7.82
N ASP A 139 21.14 -25.39 9.11
CA ASP A 139 22.12 -26.21 9.85
C ASP A 139 22.07 -27.73 9.53
N ARG A 140 21.35 -28.15 8.48
CA ARG A 140 21.08 -29.56 8.09
C ARG A 140 22.30 -30.43 7.73
N ALA A 141 23.50 -29.88 7.72
CA ALA A 141 24.65 -30.54 7.12
C ALA A 141 25.31 -31.63 7.98
N GLU A 142 25.13 -31.65 9.32
CA GLU A 142 26.03 -32.47 10.17
C GLU A 142 25.36 -33.41 11.21
N GLU A 143 24.13 -33.19 11.70
CA GLU A 143 23.48 -34.10 12.67
C GLU A 143 21.94 -34.14 12.58
N ALA A 144 21.38 -35.23 12.05
CA ALA A 144 19.94 -35.34 11.76
C ALA A 144 19.01 -35.49 12.98
N THR A 145 19.49 -36.07 14.09
CA THR A 145 18.62 -36.50 15.20
C THR A 145 18.18 -35.33 16.11
N ASP A 146 19.12 -34.46 16.49
CA ASP A 146 18.88 -33.32 17.40
C ASP A 146 18.06 -32.20 16.71
N GLN A 147 18.17 -32.09 15.40
CA GLN A 147 17.40 -31.15 14.60
C GLN A 147 15.90 -31.47 14.58
N SER A 148 15.53 -32.74 14.48
CA SER A 148 14.11 -33.14 14.48
C SER A 148 13.39 -32.77 15.77
N ALA A 149 14.09 -32.83 16.91
CA ALA A 149 13.58 -32.40 18.20
C ALA A 149 13.40 -30.88 18.26
N LEU A 150 14.37 -30.12 17.76
CA LEU A 150 14.28 -28.65 17.75
C LEU A 150 13.19 -28.14 16.79
N GLU A 151 13.03 -28.76 15.62
CA GLU A 151 11.92 -28.49 14.70
C GLU A 151 10.55 -28.80 15.37
N ALA A 152 10.47 -29.87 16.17
CA ALA A 152 9.27 -30.20 16.94
C ALA A 152 8.99 -29.19 18.06
N ASP A 153 10.01 -28.72 18.78
CA ASP A 153 9.88 -27.71 19.84
C ASP A 153 9.38 -26.36 19.26
N VAL A 154 9.95 -25.92 18.13
CA VAL A 154 9.50 -24.71 17.42
C VAL A 154 8.04 -24.84 17.00
N ALA A 155 7.65 -25.99 16.43
CA ALA A 155 6.28 -26.26 16.03
C ALA A 155 5.31 -26.29 17.23
N ALA A 156 5.71 -26.85 18.36
CA ALA A 156 4.92 -26.90 19.58
C ALA A 156 4.66 -25.49 20.16
N VAL A 157 5.71 -24.66 20.27
CA VAL A 157 5.57 -23.27 20.74
C VAL A 157 4.70 -22.45 19.78
N ARG A 158 4.85 -22.64 18.47
CA ARG A 158 4.00 -22.00 17.47
C ARG A 158 2.53 -22.41 17.62
N LEU A 159 2.26 -23.69 17.82
CA LEU A 159 0.90 -24.19 18.02
C LEU A 159 0.26 -23.61 19.29
N HIS A 160 1.00 -23.59 20.40
CA HIS A 160 0.54 -23.01 21.68
C HIS A 160 0.24 -21.51 21.54
N LEU A 161 1.11 -20.77 20.83
CA LEU A 161 0.86 -19.37 20.51
C LEU A 161 -0.46 -19.19 19.73
N LEU A 162 -0.67 -19.99 18.67
CA LEU A 162 -1.87 -19.93 17.85
C LEU A 162 -3.15 -20.33 18.62
N GLN A 163 -3.06 -21.31 19.52
CA GLN A 163 -4.16 -21.71 20.40
C GLN A 163 -4.54 -20.59 21.37
N SER A 164 -3.56 -20.01 22.08
CA SER A 164 -3.81 -18.93 23.03
C SER A 164 -4.49 -17.72 22.36
N GLU A 165 -4.06 -17.38 21.14
CA GLU A 165 -4.68 -16.34 20.34
C GLU A 165 -6.07 -16.74 19.84
N GLY A 166 -6.25 -18.03 19.51
CA GLY A 166 -7.53 -18.66 19.17
C GLY A 166 -8.59 -18.36 20.19
N GLU A 167 -8.30 -18.71 21.43
CA GLU A 167 -9.21 -18.53 22.56
C GLU A 167 -9.49 -17.05 22.85
N ARG A 168 -8.50 -16.17 22.70
CA ARG A 168 -8.66 -14.73 22.91
C ARG A 168 -9.64 -14.13 21.89
N ARG A 169 -9.41 -14.37 20.60
CA ARG A 169 -10.27 -13.85 19.52
C ARG A 169 -11.66 -14.47 19.57
N LEU A 170 -11.74 -15.76 19.91
CA LEU A 170 -12.99 -16.47 20.07
C LEU A 170 -13.84 -15.88 21.21
N ARG A 171 -13.23 -15.61 22.38
CA ARG A 171 -13.92 -14.93 23.50
C ARG A 171 -14.50 -13.59 23.07
N ARG A 172 -13.68 -12.74 22.45
CA ARG A 172 -14.12 -11.43 21.94
C ARG A 172 -15.26 -11.55 20.93
N ALA A 173 -15.18 -12.51 20.02
CA ALA A 173 -16.23 -12.76 19.02
C ALA A 173 -17.55 -13.20 19.66
N LYS A 174 -17.49 -14.05 20.70
CA LYS A 174 -18.66 -14.43 21.50
C LYS A 174 -19.25 -13.24 22.25
N ASP A 175 -18.42 -12.35 22.79
CA ASP A 175 -18.89 -11.13 23.44
C ASP A 175 -19.60 -10.18 22.46
N LEU A 176 -19.10 -10.06 21.23
CA LEU A 176 -19.76 -9.29 20.16
C LEU A 176 -21.11 -9.88 19.76
N LEU A 177 -21.23 -11.21 19.69
CA LEU A 177 -22.50 -11.91 19.48
C LEU A 177 -23.46 -11.66 20.66
N ALA A 178 -22.99 -11.83 21.89
CA ALA A 178 -23.80 -11.69 23.10
C ALA A 178 -24.33 -10.25 23.30
N THR A 179 -23.55 -9.25 22.92
CA THR A 179 -23.92 -7.82 23.03
C THR A 179 -24.72 -7.30 21.84
N GLY A 180 -24.95 -8.12 20.80
CA GLY A 180 -25.60 -7.71 19.55
C GLY A 180 -24.75 -6.76 18.69
N ARG A 181 -23.50 -6.48 19.08
CA ARG A 181 -22.52 -5.70 18.30
C ARG A 181 -22.00 -6.46 17.07
N SER A 182 -22.40 -7.73 16.89
CA SER A 182 -22.19 -8.52 15.68
C SER A 182 -22.75 -7.86 14.41
N ARG A 183 -23.79 -7.03 14.53
CA ARG A 183 -24.40 -6.25 13.44
C ARG A 183 -23.63 -4.96 13.12
N SER A 184 -22.31 -5.01 13.21
CA SER A 184 -21.45 -3.86 12.96
C SER A 184 -20.22 -4.28 12.16
N LEU A 185 -19.42 -3.28 11.75
CA LEU A 185 -18.11 -3.53 11.14
C LEU A 185 -17.17 -4.28 12.09
N GLU A 186 -17.34 -4.13 13.42
CA GLU A 186 -16.57 -4.88 14.42
C GLU A 186 -16.90 -6.37 14.38
N GLY A 187 -18.18 -6.72 14.24
CA GLY A 187 -18.60 -8.12 14.07
C GLY A 187 -18.04 -8.75 12.80
N PHE A 188 -18.04 -8.00 11.69
CA PHE A 188 -17.47 -8.45 10.42
C PHE A 188 -15.94 -8.65 10.51
N SER A 189 -15.21 -7.68 11.05
CA SER A 189 -13.75 -7.77 11.23
C SER A 189 -13.35 -8.89 12.21
N ALA A 190 -14.14 -9.12 13.27
CA ALA A 190 -13.97 -10.26 14.16
C ALA A 190 -14.10 -11.58 13.41
N ALA A 191 -15.15 -11.77 12.60
CA ALA A 191 -15.32 -12.98 11.78
C ALA A 191 -14.12 -13.21 10.84
N ARG A 192 -13.60 -12.15 10.22
CA ARG A 192 -12.39 -12.22 9.38
C ARG A 192 -11.15 -12.66 10.16
N SER A 193 -10.94 -12.09 11.34
CA SER A 193 -9.81 -12.43 12.21
C SER A 193 -9.82 -13.91 12.63
N LEU A 194 -11.01 -14.48 12.90
CA LEU A 194 -11.18 -15.89 13.23
C LEU A 194 -10.87 -16.78 12.03
N ALA A 195 -11.32 -16.39 10.83
CA ALA A 195 -11.07 -17.13 9.60
C ALA A 195 -9.59 -17.20 9.24
N ALA A 196 -8.85 -16.10 9.43
CA ALA A 196 -7.40 -16.04 9.22
C ALA A 196 -6.67 -16.96 10.21
N LEU A 197 -7.02 -16.87 11.49
CA LEU A 197 -6.40 -17.67 12.54
C LEU A 197 -6.69 -19.17 12.39
N ARG A 198 -7.91 -19.54 11.99
CA ARG A 198 -8.27 -20.93 11.67
C ARG A 198 -7.41 -21.50 10.55
N ALA A 199 -7.16 -20.71 9.50
CA ALA A 199 -6.31 -21.14 8.39
C ALA A 199 -4.87 -21.35 8.85
N GLU A 200 -4.39 -20.53 9.78
CA GLU A 200 -3.06 -20.61 10.36
C GLU A 200 -2.90 -21.83 11.29
N ILE A 201 -3.87 -22.06 12.18
CA ILE A 201 -3.93 -23.27 13.01
C ILE A 201 -3.94 -24.53 12.13
N ARG A 202 -4.66 -24.50 11.00
CA ARG A 202 -4.70 -25.61 10.04
C ARG A 202 -3.36 -25.84 9.33
N ARG A 203 -2.55 -24.79 9.16
CA ARG A 203 -1.23 -24.86 8.53
C ARG A 203 -0.25 -25.64 9.42
N GLU A 204 -0.26 -25.33 10.71
CA GLU A 204 0.69 -25.87 11.68
C GLU A 204 0.25 -27.22 12.26
N SER A 205 -1.05 -27.43 12.44
CA SER A 205 -1.59 -28.70 12.93
C SER A 205 -1.76 -29.71 11.79
N GLN A 206 -0.68 -30.44 11.49
CA GLN A 206 -0.75 -31.75 10.80
C GLN A 206 -1.08 -32.90 11.78
N SER A 207 -0.87 -32.66 13.08
CA SER A 207 -1.19 -33.59 14.18
C SER A 207 -2.70 -33.69 14.42
N HIS A 208 -3.21 -34.90 14.69
CA HIS A 208 -4.59 -35.19 15.10
C HIS A 208 -4.84 -34.79 16.57
N ASP A 209 -4.38 -33.62 16.98
CA ASP A 209 -4.63 -33.15 18.33
C ASP A 209 -6.10 -32.75 18.47
N ASP A 210 -6.83 -33.50 19.29
CA ASP A 210 -8.28 -33.33 19.49
C ASP A 210 -8.60 -31.92 19.98
N GLU A 211 -7.74 -31.31 20.81
CA GLU A 211 -7.95 -29.96 21.33
C GLU A 211 -7.86 -28.89 20.23
N VAL A 212 -6.89 -29.02 19.34
CA VAL A 212 -6.74 -28.12 18.18
C VAL A 212 -7.91 -28.28 17.21
N SER A 213 -8.41 -29.50 17.05
CA SER A 213 -9.57 -29.78 16.20
C SER A 213 -10.85 -29.14 16.78
N ALA A 214 -11.06 -29.24 18.10
CA ALA A 214 -12.18 -28.63 18.79
C ALA A 214 -12.15 -27.09 18.67
N LEU A 215 -10.99 -26.48 18.92
CA LEU A 215 -10.80 -25.04 18.75
C LEU A 215 -11.07 -24.60 17.30
N ARG A 216 -10.60 -25.38 16.30
CA ARG A 216 -10.82 -25.09 14.88
C ARG A 216 -12.30 -25.10 14.50
N ASP A 217 -13.07 -26.03 15.05
CA ASP A 217 -14.51 -26.14 14.82
C ASP A 217 -15.28 -25.04 15.56
N GLU A 218 -14.84 -24.67 16.76
CA GLU A 218 -15.43 -23.57 17.52
C GLU A 218 -15.18 -22.20 16.87
N LEU A 219 -13.98 -21.99 16.31
CA LEU A 219 -13.65 -20.82 15.51
C LEU A 219 -14.54 -20.72 14.27
N GLU A 220 -14.78 -21.82 13.55
CA GLU A 220 -15.62 -21.83 12.35
C GLU A 220 -17.09 -21.58 12.69
N THR A 221 -17.61 -22.24 13.71
CA THR A 221 -19.02 -22.08 14.13
C THR A 221 -19.30 -20.64 14.57
N THR A 222 -18.39 -20.03 15.33
CA THR A 222 -18.51 -18.64 15.77
C THR A 222 -18.37 -17.66 14.61
N LYS A 223 -17.44 -17.91 13.69
CA LYS A 223 -17.30 -17.13 12.45
C LYS A 223 -18.58 -17.20 11.61
N ASP A 224 -19.10 -18.39 11.36
CA ASP A 224 -20.33 -18.58 10.58
C ASP A 224 -21.57 -17.98 11.26
N ALA A 225 -21.58 -17.86 12.59
CA ALA A 225 -22.61 -17.14 13.33
C ALA A 225 -22.51 -15.62 13.08
N LEU A 226 -21.32 -15.03 13.24
CA LEU A 226 -21.07 -13.61 12.96
C LEU A 226 -21.39 -13.23 11.51
N ASP A 227 -20.91 -14.03 10.54
CA ASP A 227 -21.16 -13.81 9.12
C ASP A 227 -22.68 -13.87 8.81
N ARG A 228 -23.40 -14.82 9.40
CA ARG A 228 -24.86 -14.93 9.21
C ARG A 228 -25.59 -13.72 9.79
N GLU A 229 -25.31 -13.33 11.03
CA GLU A 229 -25.97 -12.18 11.65
C GLU A 229 -25.68 -10.88 10.90
N PHE A 230 -24.44 -10.67 10.47
CA PHE A 230 -24.06 -9.50 9.68
C PHE A 230 -24.73 -9.49 8.30
N LEU A 231 -24.71 -10.62 7.58
CA LEU A 231 -25.33 -10.71 6.25
C LEU A 231 -26.86 -10.64 6.29
N ASP A 232 -27.48 -11.21 7.33
CA ASP A 232 -28.92 -11.11 7.51
C ASP A 232 -29.30 -9.68 7.91
N TRP A 233 -28.54 -9.02 8.79
CA TRP A 233 -28.73 -7.59 9.07
C TRP A 233 -28.66 -6.74 7.79
N LEU A 234 -27.63 -6.92 6.96
CA LEU A 234 -27.51 -6.25 5.66
C LEU A 234 -28.68 -6.56 4.71
N ARG A 235 -29.33 -7.72 4.86
CA ARG A 235 -30.47 -8.11 4.02
C ARG A 235 -31.79 -7.61 4.55
N THR A 236 -31.96 -7.45 5.86
CA THR A 236 -33.27 -7.13 6.46
C THR A 236 -33.42 -5.65 6.75
N ASP A 237 -32.31 -4.96 7.03
CA ASP A 237 -32.33 -3.57 7.45
C ASP A 237 -32.06 -2.63 6.27
N ASP A 238 -32.94 -1.64 6.06
CA ASP A 238 -32.86 -0.67 4.96
C ASP A 238 -32.26 0.68 5.42
N THR A 239 -31.67 0.73 6.62
CA THR A 239 -31.09 1.95 7.21
C THR A 239 -29.85 2.44 6.46
N ALA A 240 -29.59 3.75 6.51
CA ALA A 240 -28.35 4.35 5.99
C ALA A 240 -27.09 3.74 6.63
N GLU A 241 -27.21 3.25 7.87
CA GLU A 241 -26.17 2.55 8.61
C GLU A 241 -25.79 1.21 7.94
N SER A 242 -26.78 0.42 7.50
CA SER A 242 -26.54 -0.83 6.75
C SER A 242 -25.79 -0.58 5.43
N VAL A 243 -26.11 0.51 4.73
CA VAL A 243 -25.43 0.90 3.48
C VAL A 243 -24.00 1.35 3.78
N SER A 244 -23.80 2.18 4.80
CA SER A 244 -22.47 2.62 5.23
C SER A 244 -21.58 1.43 5.63
N ALA A 245 -22.12 0.51 6.43
CA ALA A 245 -21.43 -0.70 6.85
C ALA A 245 -21.12 -1.63 5.68
N ALA A 246 -22.05 -1.82 4.73
CA ALA A 246 -21.79 -2.58 3.50
C ALA A 246 -20.67 -1.96 2.66
N VAL A 247 -20.63 -0.62 2.55
CA VAL A 247 -19.56 0.10 1.84
C VAL A 247 -18.23 -0.01 2.58
N ALA A 248 -18.22 0.08 3.91
CA ALA A 248 -17.04 -0.08 4.74
C ALA A 248 -16.49 -1.51 4.66
N ALA A 249 -17.32 -2.53 4.84
CA ALA A 249 -16.96 -3.94 4.68
C ALA A 249 -16.43 -4.25 3.27
N ALA A 250 -17.06 -3.67 2.23
CA ALA A 250 -16.57 -3.82 0.85
C ALA A 250 -15.21 -3.15 0.62
N ARG A 251 -14.91 -2.04 1.31
CA ARG A 251 -13.59 -1.37 1.25
C ARG A 251 -12.54 -2.17 2.01
N GLU A 252 -12.89 -2.67 3.18
CA GLU A 252 -12.02 -3.53 4.00
C GLU A 252 -11.64 -4.81 3.27
N MET A 253 -12.63 -5.54 2.71
CA MET A 253 -12.33 -6.70 1.87
C MET A 253 -11.47 -6.34 0.65
N ALA A 254 -11.74 -5.21 0.00
CA ALA A 254 -10.90 -4.79 -1.13
C ALA A 254 -9.45 -4.53 -0.73
N ALA A 255 -9.22 -3.94 0.45
CA ALA A 255 -7.89 -3.71 1.00
C ALA A 255 -7.20 -5.04 1.38
N GLU A 256 -7.88 -5.95 2.07
CA GLU A 256 -7.36 -7.29 2.38
C GLU A 256 -6.99 -8.07 1.11
N LEU A 257 -7.81 -7.99 0.06
CA LEU A 257 -7.53 -8.64 -1.22
C LEU A 257 -6.33 -8.02 -1.94
N GLU A 258 -6.13 -6.71 -1.84
CA GLU A 258 -4.93 -6.03 -2.37
C GLU A 258 -3.68 -6.38 -1.56
N GLU A 259 -3.78 -6.43 -0.23
CA GLU A 259 -2.68 -6.82 0.67
C GLU A 259 -2.29 -8.28 0.46
N MET A 260 -3.25 -9.20 0.36
CA MET A 260 -2.98 -10.60 0.02
C MET A 260 -2.34 -10.74 -1.36
N ARG A 261 -2.75 -9.92 -2.33
CA ARG A 261 -2.11 -9.91 -3.65
C ARG A 261 -0.67 -9.39 -3.56
N ALA A 262 -0.42 -8.36 -2.76
CA ALA A 262 0.90 -7.79 -2.56
C ALA A 262 1.82 -8.77 -1.82
N THR A 263 1.34 -9.37 -0.74
CA THR A 263 2.06 -10.40 0.04
C THR A 263 2.31 -11.63 -0.80
N ALA A 264 1.34 -12.12 -1.57
CA ALA A 264 1.53 -13.23 -2.51
C ALA A 264 2.50 -12.90 -3.67
N ALA A 265 2.63 -11.63 -4.06
CA ALA A 265 3.61 -11.20 -5.04
C ALA A 265 5.03 -11.05 -4.45
N LEU A 266 5.13 -10.67 -3.17
CA LEU A 266 6.39 -10.52 -2.42
C LEU A 266 6.93 -11.87 -1.93
N SER A 267 6.05 -12.70 -1.41
CA SER A 267 6.31 -14.06 -0.98
C SER A 267 6.49 -14.93 -2.22
N LYS A 268 7.76 -15.20 -2.56
CA LYS A 268 8.10 -16.29 -3.49
C LYS A 268 7.64 -17.66 -2.99
N SER A 269 7.17 -17.77 -1.74
CA SER A 269 6.65 -18.97 -1.09
C SER A 269 5.12 -19.06 -1.22
N ARG A 270 4.64 -19.73 -2.29
CA ARG A 270 3.29 -20.30 -2.46
C ARG A 270 2.16 -19.60 -1.66
N PRO A 271 1.43 -18.63 -2.24
CA PRO A 271 0.18 -18.16 -1.63
C PRO A 271 -0.77 -19.33 -1.40
N HIS A 272 -1.13 -19.57 -0.14
CA HIS A 272 -1.87 -20.79 0.23
C HIS A 272 -3.29 -20.79 -0.33
N ARG A 273 -3.60 -21.83 -1.11
CA ARG A 273 -4.87 -22.05 -1.81
C ARG A 273 -6.13 -22.01 -0.93
N VAL A 274 -6.01 -22.24 0.38
CA VAL A 274 -7.16 -22.31 1.31
C VAL A 274 -7.63 -20.93 1.75
N THR A 275 -6.69 -20.02 2.07
CA THR A 275 -7.01 -18.62 2.44
C THR A 275 -7.63 -17.88 1.27
N THR A 276 -7.10 -18.08 0.06
CA THR A 276 -7.64 -17.46 -1.17
C THR A 276 -9.05 -17.96 -1.51
N LEU A 277 -9.33 -19.26 -1.37
CA LEU A 277 -10.65 -19.84 -1.65
C LEU A 277 -11.74 -19.34 -0.71
N ASN A 278 -11.41 -19.18 0.58
CA ASN A 278 -12.35 -18.64 1.57
C ASN A 278 -12.68 -17.18 1.26
N LEU A 279 -11.68 -16.37 0.91
CA LEU A 279 -11.92 -14.98 0.50
C LEU A 279 -12.66 -14.83 -0.83
N GLU A 280 -12.49 -15.72 -1.83
CA GLU A 280 -13.34 -15.67 -3.04
C GLU A 280 -14.81 -15.92 -2.66
N LYS A 281 -15.07 -16.93 -1.83
CA LYS A 281 -16.41 -17.25 -1.35
C LYS A 281 -17.00 -16.09 -0.55
N ASP A 282 -16.24 -15.51 0.35
CA ASP A 282 -16.69 -14.41 1.21
C ASP A 282 -16.93 -13.14 0.37
N ALA A 283 -16.03 -12.81 -0.57
CA ALA A 283 -16.22 -11.70 -1.51
C ALA A 283 -17.43 -11.92 -2.44
N ALA A 284 -17.71 -13.17 -2.84
CA ALA A 284 -18.89 -13.51 -3.63
C ALA A 284 -20.18 -13.39 -2.80
N ARG A 285 -20.18 -13.85 -1.54
CA ARG A 285 -21.28 -13.70 -0.58
C ARG A 285 -21.58 -12.24 -0.30
N LEU A 286 -20.56 -11.43 0.00
CA LEU A 286 -20.72 -9.99 0.21
C LEU A 286 -21.19 -9.29 -1.07
N ALA A 287 -20.64 -9.60 -2.24
CA ALA A 287 -21.11 -9.02 -3.50
C ALA A 287 -22.55 -9.45 -3.86
N ALA A 288 -23.03 -10.59 -3.37
CA ALA A 288 -24.43 -10.98 -3.47
C ALA A 288 -25.30 -10.20 -2.49
N ALA A 289 -24.87 -10.04 -1.24
CA ALA A 289 -25.54 -9.22 -0.23
C ALA A 289 -25.63 -7.75 -0.66
N CYS A 290 -24.53 -7.12 -1.09
CA CYS A 290 -24.55 -5.76 -1.63
C CYS A 290 -25.47 -5.63 -2.86
N ARG A 291 -25.69 -6.70 -3.65
CA ARG A 291 -26.67 -6.68 -4.74
C ARG A 291 -28.10 -6.73 -4.23
N SER A 292 -28.39 -7.52 -3.20
CA SER A 292 -29.72 -7.51 -2.58
C SER A 292 -30.01 -6.15 -1.94
N VAL A 293 -29.04 -5.56 -1.22
CA VAL A 293 -29.17 -4.20 -0.69
C VAL A 293 -29.35 -3.20 -1.84
N ALA A 294 -28.48 -3.20 -2.85
CA ALA A 294 -28.58 -2.29 -4.00
C ALA A 294 -29.89 -2.39 -4.80
N LYS A 295 -30.56 -3.54 -4.80
CA LYS A 295 -31.90 -3.69 -5.40
C LYS A 295 -32.99 -3.04 -4.55
N ARG A 296 -32.86 -3.04 -3.22
CA ARG A 296 -33.78 -2.38 -2.28
C ARG A 296 -33.54 -0.87 -2.17
N ILE A 297 -32.29 -0.45 -2.36
CA ILE A 297 -31.83 0.96 -2.43
C ILE A 297 -32.55 1.79 -3.50
N VAL A 298 -33.32 1.19 -4.43
CA VAL A 298 -34.22 1.96 -5.32
C VAL A 298 -35.21 2.83 -4.54
N LEU A 299 -35.46 2.50 -3.27
CA LEU A 299 -36.30 3.26 -2.34
C LEU A 299 -35.56 4.36 -1.56
N LEU A 300 -34.23 4.43 -1.61
CA LEU A 300 -33.43 5.46 -0.93
C LEU A 300 -33.25 6.72 -1.77
N ASP A 301 -32.88 7.80 -1.09
CA ASP A 301 -32.53 9.10 -1.66
C ASP A 301 -31.49 8.97 -2.81
N PRO A 302 -31.65 9.68 -3.95
CA PRO A 302 -30.76 9.62 -5.11
C PRO A 302 -29.25 9.66 -4.81
N ASP A 303 -28.82 10.43 -3.81
CA ASP A 303 -27.40 10.56 -3.45
C ASP A 303 -26.82 9.26 -2.86
N ASP A 304 -27.61 8.54 -2.06
CA ASP A 304 -27.23 7.25 -1.48
C ASP A 304 -27.24 6.13 -2.53
N GLN A 305 -28.14 6.21 -3.50
CA GLN A 305 -28.10 5.32 -4.67
C GLN A 305 -26.79 5.47 -5.45
N GLY A 306 -26.31 6.71 -5.60
CA GLY A 306 -25.04 7.03 -6.24
C GLY A 306 -23.85 6.38 -5.53
N ARG A 307 -23.77 6.57 -4.20
CA ARG A 307 -22.72 6.01 -3.34
C ARG A 307 -22.71 4.48 -3.36
N ALA A 308 -23.86 3.85 -3.18
CA ALA A 308 -24.00 2.40 -3.21
C ALA A 308 -23.64 1.78 -4.57
N ARG A 309 -24.10 2.39 -5.68
CA ARG A 309 -23.74 1.94 -7.04
C ARG A 309 -22.24 2.07 -7.32
N LYS A 310 -21.59 3.12 -6.79
CA LYS A 310 -20.14 3.33 -6.95
C LYS A 310 -19.35 2.29 -6.14
N ALA A 311 -19.76 2.02 -4.90
CA ALA A 311 -19.18 0.98 -4.07
C ALA A 311 -19.36 -0.42 -4.69
N PHE A 312 -20.55 -0.74 -5.19
CA PHE A 312 -20.83 -2.00 -5.87
C PHE A 312 -19.98 -2.18 -7.14
N ARG A 313 -19.89 -1.15 -7.99
CA ARG A 313 -19.00 -1.17 -9.17
C ARG A 313 -17.53 -1.34 -8.79
N ARG A 314 -17.11 -0.81 -7.63
CA ARG A 314 -15.76 -1.00 -7.11
C ARG A 314 -15.55 -2.44 -6.61
N LEU A 315 -16.43 -2.96 -5.77
CA LEU A 315 -16.38 -4.34 -5.26
C LEU A 315 -16.42 -5.37 -6.40
N ASN A 316 -17.29 -5.19 -7.40
CA ASN A 316 -17.39 -6.15 -8.50
C ASN A 316 -16.17 -6.08 -9.45
N ARG A 317 -15.52 -4.91 -9.58
CA ARG A 317 -14.21 -4.80 -10.23
C ARG A 317 -13.12 -5.51 -9.43
N PHE A 318 -13.11 -5.36 -8.10
CA PHE A 318 -12.19 -6.06 -7.22
C PHE A 318 -12.38 -7.57 -7.27
N ARG A 319 -13.61 -8.06 -7.15
CA ARG A 319 -13.95 -9.48 -7.29
C ARG A 319 -13.44 -10.05 -8.61
N ARG A 320 -13.65 -9.35 -9.74
CA ARG A 320 -13.10 -9.78 -11.03
C ARG A 320 -11.58 -9.83 -11.01
N ARG A 321 -10.91 -8.77 -10.53
CA ARG A 321 -9.44 -8.73 -10.41
C ARG A 321 -8.89 -9.84 -9.50
N PHE A 322 -9.58 -10.16 -8.42
CA PHE A 322 -9.18 -11.22 -7.51
C PHE A 322 -9.38 -12.59 -8.12
N GLN A 323 -10.51 -12.83 -8.81
CA GLN A 323 -10.73 -14.05 -9.57
C GLN A 323 -9.69 -14.26 -10.67
N ASP A 324 -9.27 -13.17 -11.30
CA ASP A 324 -8.21 -13.18 -12.30
C ASP A 324 -6.87 -13.53 -11.63
N PHE A 325 -6.53 -12.88 -10.51
CA PHE A 325 -5.35 -13.20 -9.71
C PHE A 325 -5.33 -14.65 -9.19
N GLU A 326 -6.43 -15.14 -8.63
CA GLU A 326 -6.58 -16.52 -8.17
C GLU A 326 -6.39 -17.52 -9.31
N SER A 327 -6.95 -17.22 -10.48
CA SER A 327 -6.75 -18.06 -11.67
C SER A 327 -5.28 -18.09 -12.10
N ASP A 328 -4.57 -16.97 -11.96
CA ASP A 328 -3.15 -16.84 -12.26
C ASP A 328 -2.28 -17.61 -11.23
N VAL A 329 -2.64 -17.56 -9.94
CA VAL A 329 -2.00 -18.33 -8.85
C VAL A 329 -2.18 -19.84 -9.05
N ILE A 330 -3.42 -20.30 -9.25
CA ILE A 330 -3.72 -21.73 -9.49
C ILE A 330 -3.01 -22.23 -10.75
N LEU A 331 -2.93 -21.38 -11.78
CA LEU A 331 -2.18 -21.68 -12.99
C LEU A 331 -0.68 -21.87 -12.68
N SER A 332 -0.08 -20.97 -11.91
CA SER A 332 1.32 -21.08 -11.49
C SER A 332 1.56 -22.35 -10.68
N GLU A 333 0.70 -22.67 -9.71
CA GLU A 333 0.79 -23.92 -8.93
C GLU A 333 0.72 -25.17 -9.81
N ARG A 334 -0.19 -25.20 -10.80
CA ARG A 334 -0.32 -26.34 -11.72
C ARG A 334 0.88 -26.47 -12.65
N LEU A 335 1.44 -25.34 -13.12
CA LEU A 335 2.67 -25.32 -13.89
C LEU A 335 3.84 -25.85 -13.07
N GLU A 336 4.00 -25.37 -11.83
CA GLU A 336 5.03 -25.83 -10.91
C GLU A 336 4.85 -27.29 -10.50
N GLY A 337 3.61 -27.74 -10.34
CA GLY A 337 3.29 -29.14 -10.03
C GLY A 337 3.62 -30.09 -11.17
N LEU A 338 3.44 -29.66 -12.43
CA LEU A 338 3.71 -30.50 -13.61
C LEU A 338 5.17 -30.46 -14.06
N PHE A 339 5.78 -29.27 -14.09
CA PHE A 339 7.14 -29.08 -14.62
C PHE A 339 8.19 -28.92 -13.52
N GLY A 340 7.80 -28.61 -12.29
CA GLY A 340 8.72 -28.26 -11.22
C GLY A 340 9.08 -26.77 -11.21
N PRO A 341 9.39 -26.20 -10.03
CA PRO A 341 9.59 -24.76 -9.86
C PRO A 341 10.82 -24.21 -10.62
N ARG A 342 11.88 -25.02 -10.76
CA ARG A 342 13.09 -24.64 -11.52
C ARG A 342 12.81 -24.52 -13.01
N LEU A 343 12.06 -25.47 -13.58
CA LEU A 343 11.72 -25.46 -15.00
C LEU A 343 10.76 -24.32 -15.34
N VAL A 344 9.73 -24.07 -14.51
CA VAL A 344 8.82 -22.92 -14.70
C VAL A 344 9.59 -21.60 -14.70
N ARG A 345 10.50 -21.41 -13.73
CA ARG A 345 11.33 -20.19 -13.65
C ARG A 345 12.23 -20.02 -14.87
N ASN A 346 12.86 -21.11 -15.33
CA ASN A 346 13.70 -21.07 -16.53
C ASN A 346 12.88 -20.83 -17.80
N TRP A 347 11.68 -21.42 -17.88
CA TRP A 347 10.73 -21.22 -18.98
C TRP A 347 10.26 -19.77 -19.06
N ASP A 348 9.93 -19.15 -17.91
CA ASP A 348 9.55 -17.73 -17.86
C ASP A 348 10.68 -16.80 -18.30
N ARG A 349 11.92 -17.09 -17.88
CA ARG A 349 13.12 -16.36 -18.33
C ARG A 349 13.35 -16.55 -19.83
N LEU A 350 13.20 -17.78 -20.33
CA LEU A 350 13.32 -18.09 -21.76
C LEU A 350 12.31 -17.27 -22.56
N ILE A 351 11.03 -17.28 -22.18
CA ILE A 351 9.99 -16.49 -22.86
C ILE A 351 10.32 -15.01 -22.84
N PHE A 352 10.81 -14.48 -21.71
CA PHE A 352 11.22 -13.08 -21.63
C PHE A 352 12.35 -12.75 -22.63
N TRP A 353 13.40 -13.56 -22.67
CA TRP A 353 14.50 -13.37 -23.62
C TRP A 353 14.07 -13.54 -25.08
N LEU A 354 13.20 -14.50 -25.37
CA LEU A 354 12.60 -14.68 -26.69
C LEU A 354 11.77 -13.46 -27.11
N LEU A 355 11.10 -12.81 -26.15
CA LEU A 355 10.29 -11.62 -26.41
C LEU A 355 11.18 -10.42 -26.74
N VAL A 356 12.27 -10.22 -25.99
CA VAL A 356 13.32 -9.25 -26.32
C VAL A 356 13.95 -9.57 -27.69
N ALA A 357 14.21 -10.85 -27.98
CA ALA A 357 14.79 -11.28 -29.25
C ALA A 357 13.85 -10.99 -30.44
N VAL A 358 12.54 -11.25 -30.32
CA VAL A 358 11.56 -10.90 -31.36
C VAL A 358 11.45 -9.40 -31.54
N LEU A 359 11.46 -8.62 -30.46
CA LEU A 359 11.45 -7.17 -30.56
C LEU A 359 12.70 -6.67 -31.30
N ALA A 360 13.88 -7.20 -30.97
CA ALA A 360 15.12 -6.89 -31.67
C ALA A 360 15.05 -7.32 -33.15
N LEU A 361 14.48 -8.50 -33.44
CA LEU A 361 14.32 -9.01 -34.80
C LEU A 361 13.36 -8.13 -35.62
N ILE A 362 12.27 -7.65 -35.02
CA ILE A 362 11.37 -6.67 -35.65
C ILE A 362 12.10 -5.36 -35.95
N VAL A 363 12.97 -4.89 -35.05
CA VAL A 363 13.78 -3.68 -35.27
C VAL A 363 14.79 -3.92 -36.41
N VAL A 364 15.48 -5.06 -36.42
CA VAL A 364 16.44 -5.43 -37.48
C VAL A 364 15.74 -5.52 -38.83
N ASP A 365 14.64 -6.27 -38.94
CA ASP A 365 13.83 -6.43 -40.17
C ASP A 365 13.17 -5.09 -40.61
N HIS A 366 12.92 -4.15 -39.69
CA HIS A 366 12.37 -2.85 -40.06
C HIS A 366 13.42 -1.83 -40.50
N TYR A 367 14.60 -1.81 -39.86
CA TYR A 367 15.59 -0.74 -40.06
C TYR A 367 16.81 -1.18 -40.87
N ILE A 368 17.20 -2.45 -40.79
CA ILE A 368 18.47 -2.96 -41.37
C ILE A 368 18.21 -3.64 -42.72
N ASP A 369 17.17 -4.47 -42.83
CA ASP A 369 16.85 -5.17 -44.10
C ASP A 369 16.64 -4.20 -45.29
N PRO A 370 15.94 -3.05 -45.15
CA PRO A 370 15.82 -2.10 -46.26
C PRO A 370 17.14 -1.45 -46.69
N TRP A 371 18.18 -1.52 -45.85
CA TRP A 371 19.50 -0.98 -46.14
C TRP A 371 20.40 -2.02 -46.84
N LEU A 372 20.26 -3.30 -46.48
CA LEU A 372 20.96 -4.42 -47.10
C LEU A 372 20.41 -4.78 -48.49
N ASP A 373 19.09 -4.67 -48.69
CA ASP A 373 18.44 -5.01 -49.97
C ASP A 373 18.78 -4.04 -51.14
N VAL A 374 19.38 -2.88 -50.87
CA VAL A 374 19.74 -1.90 -51.91
C VAL A 374 20.90 -2.39 -52.80
N GLU A 375 21.72 -3.32 -52.30
CA GLU A 375 22.92 -3.78 -53.01
C GLU A 375 22.69 -5.08 -53.82
N GLU A 376 21.72 -5.92 -53.44
CA GLU A 376 21.45 -7.21 -54.12
C GLU A 376 20.46 -7.11 -55.30
N GLN A 377 19.78 -5.97 -55.51
CA GLN A 377 18.77 -5.85 -56.56
C GLN A 377 19.33 -5.67 -57.99
N GLU A 378 20.65 -5.45 -58.15
CA GLU A 378 21.29 -5.32 -59.47
C GLU A 378 21.92 -6.61 -60.01
N VAL A 379 22.19 -7.62 -59.18
CA VAL A 379 22.78 -8.88 -59.64
C VAL A 379 21.69 -9.93 -59.82
N GLY A 380 20.99 -9.85 -60.95
CA GLY A 380 19.91 -10.75 -61.32
C GLY A 380 20.34 -12.22 -61.30
N GLY A 381 19.67 -13.03 -60.48
CA GLY A 381 19.75 -14.48 -60.59
C GLY A 381 19.54 -15.22 -59.27
N VAL A 382 18.27 -15.43 -58.92
CA VAL A 382 17.80 -16.61 -58.15
C VAL A 382 18.60 -16.92 -56.88
N ARG A 383 18.29 -16.21 -55.79
CA ARG A 383 18.27 -16.83 -54.47
C ARG A 383 16.92 -16.57 -53.82
N GLY A 384 15.91 -17.33 -54.26
CA GLY A 384 14.59 -17.40 -53.63
C GLY A 384 14.61 -18.13 -52.28
N GLY A 385 15.65 -17.90 -51.47
CA GLY A 385 15.70 -18.41 -50.10
C GLY A 385 14.75 -17.60 -49.23
N ILE A 386 13.92 -18.28 -48.44
CA ILE A 386 13.15 -17.64 -47.39
C ILE A 386 14.16 -17.01 -46.42
N PRO A 387 14.11 -15.69 -46.15
CA PRO A 387 15.06 -15.05 -45.25
C PRO A 387 15.01 -15.71 -43.87
N TRP A 388 16.18 -15.99 -43.30
CA TRP A 388 16.34 -16.70 -42.03
C TRP A 388 15.57 -16.02 -40.88
N THR A 389 15.35 -14.70 -40.97
CA THR A 389 14.54 -13.91 -40.03
C THR A 389 13.11 -14.41 -39.92
N ILE A 390 12.50 -14.89 -41.02
CA ILE A 390 11.14 -15.46 -41.02
C ILE A 390 11.13 -16.81 -40.29
N TRP A 391 12.15 -17.65 -40.50
CA TRP A 391 12.27 -18.92 -39.80
C TRP A 391 12.51 -18.74 -38.31
N ALA A 392 13.40 -17.81 -37.94
CA ALA A 392 13.65 -17.44 -36.55
C ALA A 392 12.38 -16.89 -35.87
N ASP A 393 11.70 -15.92 -36.48
CA ASP A 393 10.44 -15.38 -35.95
C ASP A 393 9.36 -16.46 -35.82
N THR A 394 9.25 -17.35 -36.81
CA THR A 394 8.29 -18.46 -36.78
C THR A 394 8.59 -19.45 -35.67
N ALA A 395 9.86 -19.82 -35.47
CA ALA A 395 10.27 -20.71 -34.38
C ALA A 395 9.93 -20.10 -33.01
N ILE A 396 10.20 -18.79 -32.82
CA ILE A 396 9.88 -18.11 -31.57
C ILE A 396 8.36 -18.00 -31.37
N CYS A 397 7.60 -17.70 -32.43
CA CYS A 397 6.14 -17.69 -32.42
C CYS A 397 5.57 -19.04 -31.97
N VAL A 398 6.09 -20.15 -32.49
CA VAL A 398 5.67 -21.50 -32.10
C VAL A 398 5.92 -21.73 -30.62
N VAL A 399 7.06 -21.30 -30.08
CA VAL A 399 7.32 -21.39 -28.62
C VAL A 399 6.30 -20.59 -27.81
N PHE A 400 5.97 -19.36 -28.22
CA PHE A 400 4.92 -18.57 -27.54
C PHE A 400 3.52 -19.17 -27.67
N LEU A 401 3.22 -19.78 -28.81
CA LEU A 401 1.95 -20.46 -29.04
C LEU A 401 1.83 -21.69 -28.13
N VAL A 402 2.91 -22.48 -28.01
CA VAL A 402 2.99 -23.61 -27.07
C VAL A 402 2.84 -23.12 -25.63
N ASP A 403 3.55 -22.07 -25.21
CA ASP A 403 3.40 -21.47 -23.87
C ASP A 403 1.93 -21.06 -23.62
N PHE A 404 1.31 -20.38 -24.57
CA PHE A 404 -0.09 -19.95 -24.48
C PHE A 404 -1.04 -21.14 -24.32
N PHE A 405 -0.90 -22.18 -25.15
CA PHE A 405 -1.78 -23.35 -25.10
C PHE A 405 -1.56 -24.20 -23.85
N VAL A 406 -0.32 -24.35 -23.38
CA VAL A 406 0.00 -25.00 -22.10
C VAL A 406 -0.67 -24.24 -20.95
N ARG A 407 -0.51 -22.91 -20.90
CA ARG A 407 -1.14 -22.09 -19.85
C ARG A 407 -2.67 -22.13 -19.93
N MET A 408 -3.23 -22.04 -21.13
CA MET A 408 -4.68 -22.13 -21.34
C MET A 408 -5.23 -23.50 -20.93
N GLY A 409 -4.51 -24.59 -21.21
CA GLY A 409 -4.90 -25.95 -20.85
C GLY A 409 -4.92 -26.18 -19.35
N LEU A 410 -3.95 -25.60 -18.63
CA LEU A 410 -3.80 -25.69 -17.18
C LEU A 410 -4.64 -24.67 -16.41
N SER A 411 -5.10 -23.60 -17.04
CA SER A 411 -5.94 -22.59 -16.40
C SER A 411 -7.28 -23.19 -15.94
N PRO A 412 -7.76 -22.87 -14.71
CA PRO A 412 -9.05 -23.37 -14.22
C PRO A 412 -10.25 -22.89 -15.04
N ARG A 413 -10.14 -21.72 -15.69
CA ARG A 413 -11.22 -21.10 -16.48
C ARG A 413 -10.73 -20.77 -17.90
N ARG A 414 -10.50 -21.82 -18.70
CA ARG A 414 -9.90 -21.76 -20.06
C ARG A 414 -10.45 -20.63 -20.94
N TRP A 415 -11.76 -20.48 -21.01
CA TRP A 415 -12.38 -19.45 -21.87
C TRP A 415 -12.12 -18.01 -21.38
N ARG A 416 -12.09 -17.80 -20.06
CA ARG A 416 -11.78 -16.48 -19.49
C ARG A 416 -10.31 -16.15 -19.71
N TYR A 417 -9.43 -17.13 -19.54
CA TYR A 417 -8.00 -17.01 -19.87
C TYR A 417 -7.83 -16.62 -21.34
N LEU A 418 -8.44 -17.38 -22.25
CA LEU A 418 -8.42 -17.07 -23.69
C LEU A 418 -8.89 -15.64 -23.95
N ARG A 419 -10.06 -15.22 -23.47
CA ARG A 419 -10.56 -13.85 -23.73
C ARG A 419 -9.63 -12.75 -23.20
N ARG A 420 -8.99 -12.95 -22.04
CA ARG A 420 -8.07 -11.99 -21.42
C ARG A 420 -6.75 -11.91 -22.19
N HIS A 421 -6.21 -13.06 -22.56
CA HIS A 421 -4.88 -13.20 -23.16
C HIS A 421 -4.92 -13.32 -24.70
N PHE A 422 -6.09 -13.26 -25.32
CA PHE A 422 -6.25 -13.37 -26.78
C PHE A 422 -5.49 -12.27 -27.50
N PHE A 423 -5.70 -11.01 -27.11
CA PHE A 423 -5.09 -9.86 -27.76
C PHE A 423 -3.62 -9.67 -27.35
N THR A 424 -3.26 -10.02 -26.12
CA THR A 424 -1.93 -9.77 -25.55
C THR A 424 -0.95 -10.92 -25.74
N GLU A 425 -1.42 -12.16 -25.91
CA GLU A 425 -0.58 -13.35 -26.03
C GLU A 425 -0.80 -14.11 -27.33
N LEU A 426 -2.04 -14.47 -27.64
CA LEU A 426 -2.33 -15.31 -28.81
C LEU A 426 -2.09 -14.54 -30.12
N LEU A 427 -2.71 -13.37 -30.27
CA LEU A 427 -2.60 -12.56 -31.48
C LEU A 427 -1.13 -12.23 -31.86
N PRO A 428 -0.25 -11.77 -30.95
CA PRO A 428 1.15 -11.52 -31.27
C PRO A 428 1.99 -12.79 -31.44
N SER A 429 1.52 -13.97 -31.00
CA SER A 429 2.23 -15.25 -31.21
C SER A 429 1.97 -15.90 -32.58
N ILE A 430 1.06 -15.36 -33.39
CA ILE A 430 0.78 -15.91 -34.73
C ILE A 430 1.86 -15.45 -35.71
N PRO A 431 2.57 -16.38 -36.40
CA PRO A 431 3.61 -16.03 -37.37
C PRO A 431 2.98 -15.56 -38.68
N PHE A 432 2.41 -14.35 -38.70
CA PHE A 432 1.72 -13.79 -39.87
C PHE A 432 2.60 -13.73 -41.12
N ALA A 433 3.91 -13.60 -40.97
CA ALA A 433 4.85 -13.65 -42.08
C ALA A 433 4.78 -15.00 -42.79
N TYR A 434 4.90 -16.10 -42.05
CA TYR A 434 4.80 -17.47 -42.57
C TYR A 434 3.40 -17.78 -43.10
N VAL A 435 2.35 -17.41 -42.36
CA VAL A 435 0.94 -17.60 -42.78
C VAL A 435 0.67 -16.89 -44.11
N SER A 436 1.23 -15.70 -44.32
CA SER A 436 1.08 -14.99 -45.60
C SER A 436 1.77 -15.69 -46.77
N VAL A 437 2.91 -16.35 -46.54
CA VAL A 437 3.62 -17.13 -47.57
C VAL A 437 2.84 -18.41 -47.88
N ALA A 438 2.46 -19.18 -46.85
CA ALA A 438 1.69 -20.41 -47.00
C ALA A 438 0.31 -20.18 -47.67
N LEU A 439 -0.38 -19.09 -47.32
CA LEU A 439 -1.64 -18.71 -47.98
C LEU A 439 -1.45 -18.32 -49.45
N ASN A 440 -0.35 -17.66 -49.80
CA ASN A 440 -0.06 -17.33 -51.20
C ASN A 440 0.19 -18.60 -52.03
N GLU A 441 0.89 -19.60 -51.48
CA GLU A 441 1.11 -20.90 -52.14
C GLU A 441 -0.19 -21.70 -52.27
N ALA A 442 -1.01 -21.78 -51.22
CA ALA A 442 -2.27 -22.51 -51.24
C ALA A 442 -3.33 -21.88 -52.19
N VAL A 443 -3.34 -20.55 -52.30
CA VAL A 443 -4.33 -19.83 -53.14
C VAL A 443 -3.91 -19.74 -54.61
N ALA A 444 -2.61 -19.87 -54.91
CA ALA A 444 -2.14 -20.08 -56.26
C ALA A 444 -2.78 -21.31 -56.93
N LEU A 445 -3.28 -22.26 -56.13
CA LEU A 445 -3.91 -23.49 -56.61
C LEU A 445 -5.45 -23.40 -56.80
N ASN A 446 -6.20 -22.48 -56.16
CA ASN A 446 -7.67 -22.65 -56.06
C ASN A 446 -8.61 -21.42 -56.07
N GLY A 447 -8.22 -20.19 -56.49
CA GLY A 447 -9.28 -19.21 -56.81
C GLY A 447 -8.92 -17.73 -56.95
N ALA A 448 -9.30 -17.15 -58.09
CA ALA A 448 -9.07 -15.75 -58.44
C ALA A 448 -9.78 -14.69 -57.56
N ARG A 449 -10.83 -15.06 -56.81
CA ARG A 449 -11.57 -14.12 -55.93
C ARG A 449 -10.91 -13.92 -54.56
N LEU A 450 -10.23 -14.93 -54.01
CA LEU A 450 -9.53 -14.81 -52.72
C LEU A 450 -8.25 -13.95 -52.84
N ILE A 451 -7.72 -13.81 -54.05
CA ILE A 451 -6.55 -12.99 -54.39
C ILE A 451 -6.78 -11.50 -54.02
N HIS A 452 -8.01 -10.98 -54.09
CA HIS A 452 -8.28 -9.58 -53.71
C HIS A 452 -8.18 -9.36 -52.19
N PHE A 453 -8.70 -10.29 -51.37
CA PHE A 453 -8.58 -10.23 -49.92
C PHE A 453 -7.14 -10.48 -49.44
N LEU A 454 -6.41 -11.41 -50.08
CA LEU A 454 -5.00 -11.66 -49.78
C LEU A 454 -4.06 -10.51 -50.18
N ARG A 455 -4.42 -9.73 -51.19
CA ARG A 455 -3.68 -8.49 -51.50
C ARG A 455 -3.80 -7.46 -50.38
N LEU A 456 -4.95 -7.36 -49.71
CA LEU A 456 -5.12 -6.52 -48.53
C LEU A 456 -4.25 -6.99 -47.36
N ALA A 457 -4.09 -8.31 -47.19
CA ALA A 457 -3.23 -8.90 -46.16
C ALA A 457 -1.74 -8.49 -46.29
N ARG A 458 -1.25 -8.23 -47.51
CA ARG A 458 0.11 -7.72 -47.74
C ARG A 458 0.32 -6.32 -47.16
N PHE A 459 -0.75 -5.51 -47.15
CA PHE A 459 -0.74 -4.17 -46.56
C PHE A 459 -1.00 -4.19 -45.06
N LEU A 460 -1.79 -5.15 -44.55
CA LEU A 460 -1.87 -5.38 -43.11
C LEU A 460 -0.53 -5.81 -42.51
N ARG A 461 0.42 -6.38 -43.28
CA ARG A 461 1.70 -6.87 -42.75
C ARG A 461 2.50 -5.84 -41.92
N PRO A 462 2.85 -4.63 -42.40
CA PRO A 462 3.54 -3.62 -41.59
C PRO A 462 2.72 -3.13 -40.40
N LEU A 463 1.41 -2.98 -40.56
CA LEU A 463 0.52 -2.58 -39.47
C LEU A 463 0.47 -3.66 -38.37
N MET A 464 0.36 -4.93 -38.76
CA MET A 464 0.39 -6.07 -37.86
C MET A 464 1.75 -6.22 -37.20
N ARG A 465 2.86 -5.92 -37.89
CA ARG A 465 4.20 -5.85 -37.28
C ARG A 465 4.29 -4.76 -36.22
N LEU A 466 3.76 -3.56 -36.48
CA LEU A 466 3.71 -2.47 -35.51
C LEU A 466 2.83 -2.83 -34.30
N VAL A 467 1.62 -3.32 -34.55
CA VAL A 467 0.70 -3.78 -33.50
C VAL A 467 1.35 -4.88 -32.67
N ARG A 468 2.05 -5.83 -33.31
CA ARG A 468 2.78 -6.91 -32.65
C ARG A 468 3.96 -6.38 -31.82
N ALA A 469 4.74 -5.43 -32.33
CA ALA A 469 5.79 -4.77 -31.57
C ALA A 469 5.24 -4.05 -30.34
N LEU A 470 4.11 -3.35 -30.49
CA LEU A 470 3.42 -2.67 -29.39
C LEU A 470 2.92 -3.68 -28.34
N LEU A 471 2.27 -4.77 -28.77
CA LEU A 471 1.75 -5.81 -27.89
C LEU A 471 2.88 -6.53 -27.14
N PHE A 472 3.99 -6.82 -27.82
CA PHE A 472 5.18 -7.36 -27.16
C PHE A 472 5.78 -6.35 -26.19
N MET A 473 5.94 -5.09 -26.56
CA MET A 473 6.41 -4.04 -25.64
C MET A 473 5.54 -3.94 -24.38
N THR A 474 4.21 -3.92 -24.53
CA THR A 474 3.30 -3.92 -23.37
C THR A 474 3.48 -5.16 -22.52
N ARG A 475 3.68 -6.33 -23.14
CA ARG A 475 3.93 -7.59 -22.42
C ARG A 475 5.29 -7.62 -21.73
N THR A 476 6.34 -7.07 -22.34
CA THR A 476 7.66 -6.92 -21.69
C THR A 476 7.53 -6.04 -20.47
N LEU A 477 6.83 -4.92 -20.59
CA LEU A 477 6.60 -3.98 -19.49
C LEU A 477 5.76 -4.62 -18.40
N ASP A 478 4.66 -5.30 -18.73
CA ASP A 478 3.82 -6.01 -17.74
C ASP A 478 4.65 -7.04 -16.98
N ARG A 479 5.45 -7.87 -17.67
CA ARG A 479 6.33 -8.85 -17.01
C ARG A 479 7.43 -8.21 -16.18
N LEU A 480 7.99 -7.09 -16.64
CA LEU A 480 9.01 -6.35 -15.89
C LEU A 480 8.40 -5.73 -14.63
N VAL A 481 7.20 -5.16 -14.74
CA VAL A 481 6.45 -4.63 -13.60
C VAL A 481 6.09 -5.76 -12.63
N GLU A 482 5.65 -6.92 -13.10
CA GLU A 482 5.34 -8.09 -12.26
C GLU A 482 6.59 -8.61 -11.54
N GLN A 483 7.72 -8.75 -12.25
CA GLN A 483 8.99 -9.18 -11.66
C GLN A 483 9.52 -8.20 -10.61
N ASN A 484 9.22 -6.91 -10.78
CA ASN A 484 9.64 -5.84 -9.86
C ASN A 484 8.50 -5.32 -8.98
N ALA A 485 7.36 -6.02 -8.92
CA ALA A 485 6.15 -5.54 -8.25
C ALA A 485 6.38 -5.32 -6.76
N GLY A 486 7.24 -6.12 -6.13
CA GLY A 486 7.61 -5.95 -4.73
C GLY A 486 8.30 -4.62 -4.40
N ILE A 487 9.00 -4.05 -5.40
CA ILE A 487 9.65 -2.73 -5.30
C ILE A 487 8.65 -1.64 -5.72
N LEU A 488 7.91 -1.87 -6.81
CA LEU A 488 7.02 -0.87 -7.43
C LEU A 488 5.69 -0.64 -6.70
N ASN A 489 5.19 -1.61 -5.94
CA ASN A 489 3.90 -1.50 -5.21
C ASN A 489 4.02 -0.84 -3.83
N ARG A 490 5.16 -0.22 -3.51
CA ARG A 490 5.29 0.55 -2.28
C ARG A 490 4.78 1.97 -2.51
N ASN A 491 3.98 2.49 -1.58
CA ASN A 491 3.54 3.86 -1.64
C ASN A 491 4.73 4.76 -1.34
N ILE A 492 5.16 5.54 -2.34
CA ILE A 492 6.26 6.48 -2.19
C ILE A 492 5.70 7.87 -1.92
N LEU A 493 5.89 8.38 -0.69
CA LEU A 493 5.47 9.71 -0.27
C LEU A 493 6.52 10.75 -0.72
N PHE A 494 6.17 11.59 -1.70
CA PHE A 494 7.07 12.62 -2.24
C PHE A 494 7.18 13.90 -1.39
N PHE A 495 6.16 14.19 -0.58
CA PHE A 495 6.11 15.39 0.24
C PHE A 495 5.53 15.01 1.60
N SER A 496 6.39 14.85 2.60
CA SER A 496 5.97 14.92 4.00
C SER A 496 6.31 16.32 4.53
N ASP A 497 5.39 16.94 5.27
CA ASP A 497 5.70 18.19 5.96
C ASP A 497 6.83 17.93 6.95
N GLY A 498 8.06 18.31 6.60
CA GLY A 498 9.25 18.05 7.43
C GLY A 498 9.16 18.60 8.85
N ARG A 499 8.20 19.50 9.12
CA ARG A 499 7.98 20.12 10.44
C ARG A 499 7.05 19.34 11.38
N SER A 500 6.13 18.52 10.88
CA SER A 500 5.27 17.71 11.74
C SER A 500 5.98 16.45 12.27
N ASP A 501 7.15 16.11 11.70
CA ASP A 501 7.86 14.85 11.96
C ASP A 501 9.32 15.02 12.42
N GLU A 502 9.86 16.25 12.46
CA GLU A 502 10.88 16.60 13.47
C GLU A 502 10.29 16.58 14.89
N GLY A 503 8.95 16.60 15.00
CA GLY A 503 8.27 16.10 16.17
C GLY A 503 8.62 14.62 16.36
N ILE A 504 9.48 14.37 17.36
CA ILE A 504 9.70 13.08 18.05
C ILE A 504 9.15 11.90 17.24
N PRO A 505 9.97 11.18 16.44
CA PRO A 505 9.48 10.06 15.63
C PRO A 505 8.50 9.22 16.44
N THR A 506 7.31 8.99 15.88
CA THR A 506 6.20 8.35 16.58
C THR A 506 6.74 7.15 17.33
N GLU A 507 6.38 6.99 18.59
CA GLU A 507 7.06 6.03 19.46
C GLU A 507 7.01 4.59 18.88
N LEU A 508 5.98 4.27 18.12
CA LEU A 508 5.85 3.06 17.28
C LEU A 508 6.94 2.94 16.19
N LYS A 509 7.26 4.01 15.47
CA LYS A 509 8.33 4.03 14.47
C LYS A 509 9.69 3.79 15.12
N ARG A 510 9.95 4.44 16.27
CA ARG A 510 11.18 4.23 17.06
C ARG A 510 11.30 2.79 17.54
N ALA A 511 10.21 2.23 18.05
CA ALA A 511 10.17 0.84 18.48
C ALA A 511 10.46 -0.13 17.34
N ARG A 512 9.88 0.09 16.15
CA ARG A 512 10.15 -0.73 14.95
C ARG A 512 11.57 -0.59 14.43
N GLU A 513 12.13 0.62 14.39
CA GLU A 513 13.52 0.85 13.99
C GLU A 513 14.50 0.20 14.97
N LEU A 514 14.20 0.27 16.27
CA LEU A 514 14.96 -0.40 17.32
C LEU A 514 14.86 -1.93 17.18
N ASP A 515 13.65 -2.47 16.94
CA ASP A 515 13.43 -3.89 16.67
C ASP A 515 14.23 -4.37 15.46
N ARG A 516 14.15 -3.66 14.32
CA ARG A 516 14.95 -3.97 13.11
C ARG A 516 16.46 -3.90 13.37
N ALA A 517 16.91 -2.93 14.15
CA ALA A 517 18.33 -2.84 14.51
C ALA A 517 18.76 -4.03 15.36
N ILE A 518 17.94 -4.40 16.35
CA ILE A 518 18.25 -5.51 17.25
C ILE A 518 18.14 -6.86 16.56
N ARG A 519 17.16 -7.08 15.67
CA ARG A 519 17.09 -8.29 14.83
C ARG A 519 18.34 -8.43 13.96
N ARG A 520 18.80 -7.34 13.34
CA ARG A 520 20.06 -7.36 12.56
C ARG A 520 21.26 -7.68 13.44
N ASP A 521 21.36 -7.07 14.62
CA ASP A 521 22.46 -7.33 15.54
C ASP A 521 22.40 -8.76 16.13
N ALA A 522 21.20 -9.28 16.40
CA ALA A 522 20.97 -10.64 16.86
C ALA A 522 21.28 -11.69 15.78
N ARG A 523 20.89 -11.43 14.52
CA ARG A 523 21.28 -12.28 13.37
C ARG A 523 22.79 -12.31 13.19
N ARG A 524 23.45 -11.15 13.20
CA ARG A 524 24.92 -11.07 13.16
C ARG A 524 25.59 -11.80 14.32
N ALA A 525 25.03 -11.71 15.53
CA ALA A 525 25.52 -12.46 16.67
C ALA A 525 25.30 -13.97 16.47
N ALA A 526 24.13 -14.40 16.00
CA ALA A 526 23.82 -15.80 15.71
C ALA A 526 24.73 -16.39 14.60
N ASP A 527 25.02 -15.62 13.56
CA ASP A 527 25.93 -16.02 12.47
C ASP A 527 27.37 -16.24 12.98
N ALA A 528 27.78 -15.47 13.98
CA ALA A 528 29.08 -15.58 14.63
C ALA A 528 29.16 -16.73 15.66
N LEU A 529 28.03 -17.33 16.05
CA LEU A 529 27.96 -18.43 17.00
C LEU A 529 28.17 -19.79 16.30
N GLY A 530 28.88 -20.71 16.96
CA GLY A 530 28.96 -22.11 16.49
C GLY A 530 27.60 -22.81 16.51
N ILE A 531 27.45 -23.93 15.79
CA ILE A 531 26.16 -24.66 15.64
C ILE A 531 25.56 -25.02 17.00
N VAL A 532 26.37 -25.54 17.94
CA VAL A 532 25.93 -25.92 19.29
C VAL A 532 25.40 -24.72 20.08
N ALA A 533 26.04 -23.56 19.92
CA ALA A 533 25.65 -22.31 20.55
C ALA A 533 24.33 -21.79 20.01
N ARG A 534 24.16 -21.83 18.68
CA ARG A 534 22.92 -21.49 18.00
C ARG A 534 21.77 -22.34 18.49
N ARG A 535 21.93 -23.68 18.55
CA ARG A 535 20.88 -24.58 19.07
C ARG A 535 20.48 -24.26 20.51
N THR A 536 21.47 -24.01 21.38
CA THR A 536 21.22 -23.62 22.78
C THR A 536 20.45 -22.31 22.85
N MET A 537 20.81 -21.35 21.97
CA MET A 537 20.11 -20.08 21.86
C MET A 537 18.66 -20.23 21.41
N VAL A 538 18.40 -21.03 20.38
CA VAL A 538 17.05 -21.34 19.90
C VAL A 538 16.20 -21.93 21.03
N ARG A 539 16.71 -22.94 21.75
CA ARG A 539 15.97 -23.58 22.86
C ARG A 539 15.60 -22.61 23.97
N ALA A 540 16.52 -21.75 24.39
CA ALA A 540 16.20 -20.83 25.47
C ALA A 540 15.32 -19.66 25.00
N LEU A 541 15.33 -19.33 23.71
CA LEU A 541 14.36 -18.40 23.14
C LEU A 541 12.96 -19.03 23.07
N LEU A 542 12.85 -20.32 22.71
CA LEU A 542 11.60 -21.08 22.75
C LEU A 542 11.03 -21.16 24.17
N ALA A 543 11.85 -21.50 25.16
CA ALA A 543 11.43 -21.52 26.57
C ALA A 543 10.97 -20.14 27.07
N PHE A 544 11.60 -19.06 26.60
CA PHE A 544 11.15 -17.70 26.89
C PHE A 544 9.78 -17.40 26.27
N LEU A 545 9.59 -17.75 25.00
CA LEU A 545 8.33 -17.57 24.30
C LEU A 545 7.20 -18.36 24.97
N GLU A 546 7.45 -19.62 25.35
CA GLU A 546 6.48 -20.48 26.03
C GLU A 546 6.04 -19.90 27.38
N ARG A 547 6.98 -19.43 28.20
CA ARG A 547 6.67 -18.74 29.46
C ARG A 547 5.78 -17.52 29.23
N GLU A 548 6.08 -16.71 28.22
CA GLU A 548 5.27 -15.51 28.01
C GLU A 548 3.90 -15.78 27.37
N ILE A 549 3.79 -16.79 26.50
CA ILE A 549 2.47 -17.21 26.01
C ILE A 549 1.59 -17.67 27.18
N SER A 550 2.20 -18.26 28.22
CA SER A 550 1.51 -18.76 29.42
C SER A 550 1.08 -17.66 30.41
N HIS A 551 1.59 -16.43 30.31
CA HIS A 551 1.18 -15.35 31.21
C HIS A 551 -0.21 -14.80 30.82
N PRO A 552 -1.20 -14.78 31.74
CA PRO A 552 -2.53 -14.27 31.46
C PRO A 552 -2.47 -12.77 31.19
N VAL A 553 -2.76 -12.37 29.96
CA VAL A 553 -2.84 -10.96 29.57
C VAL A 553 -4.02 -10.33 30.30
N VAL A 554 -3.73 -9.37 31.20
CA VAL A 554 -4.73 -8.62 31.97
C VAL A 554 -5.72 -7.96 31.01
N ALA A 555 -6.98 -8.36 31.13
CA ALA A 555 -8.07 -7.91 30.30
C ALA A 555 -8.70 -6.65 30.90
N ASP A 556 -8.13 -5.47 30.62
CA ASP A 556 -8.80 -4.21 30.95
C ASP A 556 -8.66 -3.19 29.81
N GLY A 557 -9.79 -2.70 29.32
CA GLY A 557 -9.91 -1.57 28.38
C GLY A 557 -10.61 -1.88 27.05
N GLU A 558 -11.80 -1.29 26.88
CA GLU A 558 -12.43 -1.01 25.59
C GLU A 558 -11.56 -0.02 24.81
N LEU A 559 -10.62 -0.53 23.99
CA LEU A 559 -9.89 0.28 23.02
C LEU A 559 -10.03 -0.39 21.66
N GLY A 560 -10.52 0.42 20.71
CA GLY A 560 -10.95 0.01 19.38
C GLY A 560 -9.88 -0.75 18.62
N VAL A 561 -10.34 -1.56 17.66
CA VAL A 561 -9.54 -2.32 16.70
C VAL A 561 -8.74 -1.35 15.83
N PHE A 562 -7.62 -0.84 16.34
CA PHE A 562 -6.57 -0.30 15.50
C PHE A 562 -5.78 -1.48 14.97
N GLY A 563 -6.36 -2.16 13.98
CA GLY A 563 -5.68 -3.22 13.26
C GLY A 563 -4.34 -2.68 12.78
N SER A 564 -3.27 -3.34 13.22
CA SER A 564 -1.94 -3.28 12.64
C SER A 564 -1.99 -3.89 11.24
N ARG A 565 -2.81 -3.30 10.36
CA ARG A 565 -2.67 -3.52 8.93
C ARG A 565 -1.25 -3.12 8.63
N LEU A 566 -0.48 -4.07 8.11
CA LEU A 566 0.76 -3.82 7.40
C LEU A 566 0.37 -3.06 6.14
N THR A 567 -0.08 -1.81 6.31
CA THR A 567 -0.23 -0.86 5.22
C THR A 567 1.12 -0.88 4.55
N ALA A 568 1.17 -1.35 3.29
CA ALA A 568 2.35 -1.35 2.45
C ALA A 568 3.08 -0.04 2.73
N GLU A 569 4.21 -0.13 3.46
CA GLU A 569 4.73 1.00 4.21
C GLU A 569 4.81 2.20 3.28
N ASP A 570 4.20 3.31 3.69
CA ASP A 570 4.37 4.56 2.98
C ASP A 570 5.84 4.97 3.19
N ILE A 571 6.69 4.69 2.20
CA ILE A 571 8.12 5.00 2.27
C ILE A 571 8.31 6.42 1.76
N ARG A 572 8.98 7.24 2.55
CA ARG A 572 9.34 8.59 2.12
C ARG A 572 10.35 8.54 0.99
N VAL A 573 10.22 9.44 0.03
CA VAL A 573 11.21 9.60 -1.05
C VAL A 573 12.60 9.86 -0.47
N GLU A 574 12.67 10.61 0.62
CA GLU A 574 13.89 10.91 1.36
C GLU A 574 14.54 9.63 1.91
N ASP A 575 13.74 8.74 2.50
CA ASP A 575 14.21 7.47 3.04
C ASP A 575 14.68 6.54 1.91
N VAL A 576 13.99 6.53 0.76
CA VAL A 576 14.45 5.80 -0.44
C VAL A 576 15.77 6.37 -0.95
N ILE A 577 15.88 7.70 -1.07
CA ILE A 577 17.10 8.38 -1.52
C ILE A 577 18.27 8.09 -0.57
N GLN A 578 18.03 8.16 0.74
CA GLN A 578 19.05 7.90 1.75
C GLN A 578 19.45 6.42 1.73
N SER A 579 18.49 5.50 1.67
CA SER A 579 18.76 4.06 1.53
C SER A 579 19.59 3.78 0.26
N MET A 580 19.26 4.42 -0.86
CA MET A 580 20.02 4.30 -2.10
C MET A 580 21.44 4.89 -1.99
N ARG A 581 21.64 5.95 -1.20
CA ARG A 581 22.95 6.56 -0.93
C ARG A 581 23.81 5.75 0.05
N GLU A 582 23.18 5.05 0.97
CA GLU A 582 23.82 4.19 1.97
C GLU A 582 24.01 2.75 1.48
N LEU A 583 23.57 2.45 0.26
CA LEU A 583 23.57 1.12 -0.33
C LEU A 583 25.01 0.58 -0.43
N ASP A 584 25.30 -0.45 0.36
CA ASP A 584 26.56 -1.18 0.41
C ASP A 584 26.47 -2.53 -0.34
N GLU A 585 27.59 -3.25 -0.44
CA GLU A 585 27.66 -4.51 -1.18
C GLU A 585 26.85 -5.64 -0.51
N GLU A 586 26.79 -5.64 0.82
CA GLU A 586 26.02 -6.60 1.63
C GLU A 586 24.52 -6.39 1.43
N GLN A 587 24.05 -5.15 1.49
CA GLN A 587 22.67 -4.75 1.25
C GLN A 587 22.25 -5.04 -0.20
N VAL A 588 23.12 -4.88 -1.19
CA VAL A 588 22.82 -5.32 -2.56
C VAL A 588 22.62 -6.83 -2.61
N ALA A 589 23.50 -7.60 -1.97
CA ALA A 589 23.39 -9.04 -1.94
C ALA A 589 22.09 -9.49 -1.26
N GLU A 590 21.71 -8.82 -0.17
CA GLU A 590 20.48 -9.06 0.58
C GLU A 590 19.22 -8.66 -0.22
N PHE A 591 19.15 -7.43 -0.74
CA PHE A 591 17.94 -6.88 -1.36
C PHE A 591 17.74 -7.28 -2.83
N ILE A 592 18.83 -7.24 -3.63
CA ILE A 592 18.77 -7.43 -5.09
C ILE A 592 19.16 -8.87 -5.46
N GLY A 593 19.98 -9.52 -4.63
CA GLY A 593 20.53 -10.83 -4.89
C GLY A 593 21.78 -10.79 -5.78
N VAL A 594 22.73 -11.67 -5.50
CA VAL A 594 24.03 -11.75 -6.20
C VAL A 594 23.88 -11.97 -7.71
N ASP A 595 22.92 -12.79 -8.13
CA ASP A 595 22.69 -13.09 -9.56
C ASP A 595 22.17 -11.88 -10.34
N THR A 596 21.29 -11.08 -9.72
CA THR A 596 20.74 -9.88 -10.35
C THR A 596 21.81 -8.79 -10.45
N ALA A 597 22.64 -8.64 -9.41
CA ALA A 597 23.79 -7.74 -9.45
C ALA A 597 24.77 -8.12 -10.58
N ARG A 598 25.01 -9.43 -10.80
CA ARG A 598 25.80 -9.92 -11.95
C ARG A 598 25.16 -9.57 -13.29
N GLN A 599 23.85 -9.76 -13.44
CA GLN A 599 23.12 -9.40 -14.67
C GLN A 599 23.17 -7.90 -14.94
N LEU A 600 23.02 -7.08 -13.91
CA LEU A 600 23.12 -5.62 -14.01
C LEU A 600 24.53 -5.19 -14.42
N ALA A 601 25.57 -5.77 -13.81
CA ALA A 601 26.95 -5.53 -14.19
C ALA A 601 27.23 -5.96 -15.64
N ALA A 602 26.68 -7.10 -16.07
CA ALA A 602 26.77 -7.57 -17.46
C ALA A 602 26.04 -6.62 -18.43
N ALA A 603 24.85 -6.13 -18.09
CA ALA A 603 24.14 -5.15 -18.92
C ALA A 603 24.90 -3.83 -19.03
N LEU A 604 25.48 -3.34 -17.92
CA LEU A 604 26.32 -2.15 -17.90
C LEU A 604 27.63 -2.34 -18.68
N SER A 605 28.11 -3.58 -18.81
CA SER A 605 29.29 -3.88 -19.63
C SER A 605 29.06 -3.54 -21.11
N VAL A 606 27.83 -3.61 -21.63
CA VAL A 606 27.49 -3.19 -23.00
C VAL A 606 27.70 -1.68 -23.19
N LEU A 607 27.45 -0.87 -22.14
CA LEU A 607 27.71 0.58 -22.19
C LEU A 607 29.21 0.91 -22.26
N ARG A 608 30.10 -0.07 -22.06
CA ARG A 608 31.56 0.10 -22.22
C ARG A 608 32.00 0.10 -23.69
N LEU A 609 31.10 -0.16 -24.64
CA LEU A 609 31.41 -0.05 -26.06
C LEU A 609 31.98 1.35 -26.38
N PRO A 610 33.03 1.44 -27.23
CA PRO A 610 33.78 2.68 -27.44
C PRO A 610 32.92 3.84 -27.98
N LEU A 611 31.85 3.54 -28.72
CA LEU A 611 30.88 4.52 -29.20
C LEU A 611 30.04 5.13 -28.07
N LEU A 612 29.60 4.30 -27.11
CA LEU A 612 28.79 4.74 -25.98
C LEU A 612 29.62 5.43 -24.90
N ARG A 613 30.88 4.99 -24.71
CA ARG A 613 31.82 5.59 -23.75
C ARG A 613 32.16 7.05 -24.05
N ARG A 614 31.99 7.50 -25.30
CA ARG A 614 32.18 8.92 -25.66
C ARG A 614 31.13 9.85 -25.07
N PHE A 615 29.97 9.33 -24.68
CA PHE A 615 28.92 10.14 -24.04
C PHE A 615 29.30 10.45 -22.59
N THR A 616 29.38 11.73 -22.24
CA THR A 616 29.70 12.23 -20.89
C THR A 616 28.85 11.58 -19.78
N PRO A 617 27.51 11.40 -19.93
CA PRO A 617 26.70 10.72 -18.92
C PRO A 617 27.14 9.28 -18.68
N VAL A 618 27.50 8.56 -19.74
CA VAL A 618 27.96 7.16 -19.66
C VAL A 618 29.29 7.08 -18.94
N ARG A 619 30.20 8.04 -19.19
CA ARG A 619 31.48 8.13 -18.49
C ARG A 619 31.33 8.45 -17.00
N PHE A 620 30.34 9.27 -16.64
CA PHE A 620 30.00 9.58 -15.25
C PHE A 620 29.45 8.35 -14.51
N VAL A 621 28.54 7.60 -15.14
CA VAL A 621 27.93 6.39 -14.58
C VAL A 621 28.95 5.24 -14.45
N LEU A 622 29.76 5.02 -15.49
CA LEU A 622 30.72 3.91 -15.51
C LEU A 622 31.99 4.23 -14.70
N GLY A 623 32.38 5.49 -14.52
CA GLY A 623 33.60 5.89 -13.81
C GLY A 623 34.90 5.21 -14.30
N PRO A 624 36.02 5.41 -13.60
CA PRO A 624 37.26 4.69 -13.85
C PRO A 624 37.20 3.32 -13.16
N MET A 625 36.52 2.34 -13.77
CA MET A 625 36.43 0.99 -13.22
C MET A 625 37.65 0.14 -13.62
N GLY A 626 38.36 -0.42 -12.63
CA GLY A 626 39.04 -1.72 -12.76
C GLY A 626 38.01 -2.86 -12.86
N ALA A 627 38.45 -4.12 -13.02
CA ALA A 627 37.55 -5.27 -13.13
C ALA A 627 36.61 -5.33 -11.91
N PRO A 628 35.30 -5.00 -12.06
CA PRO A 628 34.52 -4.68 -10.88
C PRO A 628 33.83 -5.92 -10.36
N ASP A 629 33.82 -6.04 -9.05
CA ASP A 629 32.90 -6.92 -8.37
C ASP A 629 31.44 -6.50 -8.74
N PRO A 630 30.58 -7.46 -9.15
CA PRO A 630 29.20 -7.19 -9.55
C PRO A 630 28.36 -6.53 -8.44
N LEU A 631 28.59 -6.87 -7.16
CA LEU A 631 27.87 -6.24 -6.04
C LEU A 631 28.31 -4.79 -5.87
N GLY A 632 29.62 -4.52 -5.90
CA GLY A 632 30.15 -3.15 -5.87
C GLY A 632 29.64 -2.27 -7.02
N THR A 633 29.49 -2.84 -8.23
CA THR A 633 28.92 -2.13 -9.39
C THR A 633 27.47 -1.72 -9.16
N ALA A 634 26.66 -2.65 -8.66
CA ALA A 634 25.25 -2.41 -8.36
C ALA A 634 25.07 -1.41 -7.20
N ALA A 635 25.87 -1.54 -6.13
CA ALA A 635 25.86 -0.62 -4.99
C ALA A 635 26.19 0.81 -5.43
N ARG A 636 27.20 0.98 -6.28
CA ARG A 636 27.55 2.28 -6.85
C ARG A 636 26.45 2.86 -7.73
N LEU A 637 25.82 2.03 -8.57
CA LEU A 637 24.68 2.48 -9.39
C LEU A 637 23.53 2.95 -8.50
N GLY A 638 23.24 2.22 -7.42
CA GLY A 638 22.28 2.61 -6.40
C GLY A 638 22.60 3.97 -5.80
N ARG A 639 23.86 4.17 -5.36
CA ARG A 639 24.33 5.45 -4.80
C ARG A 639 24.22 6.61 -5.77
N LEU A 640 24.64 6.42 -7.02
CA LEU A 640 24.52 7.44 -8.07
C LEU A 640 23.05 7.80 -8.36
N ALA A 641 22.17 6.80 -8.38
CA ALA A 641 20.74 7.03 -8.56
C ALA A 641 20.13 7.77 -7.35
N GLY A 642 20.53 7.41 -6.12
CA GLY A 642 20.16 8.14 -4.90
C GLY A 642 20.65 9.59 -4.93
N ASP A 643 21.88 9.84 -5.38
CA ASP A 643 22.42 11.19 -5.54
C ASP A 643 21.67 12.01 -6.58
N LEU A 644 21.35 11.41 -7.73
CA LEU A 644 20.56 12.06 -8.78
C LEU A 644 19.15 12.39 -8.29
N LEU A 645 18.48 11.45 -7.62
CA LEU A 645 17.16 11.65 -7.05
C LEU A 645 17.18 12.73 -5.96
N GLY A 646 18.18 12.74 -5.09
CA GLY A 646 18.33 13.78 -4.08
C GLY A 646 18.71 15.15 -4.65
N ALA A 647 19.44 15.20 -5.77
CA ALA A 647 19.65 16.45 -6.49
C ALA A 647 18.35 16.96 -7.13
N LEU A 648 17.57 16.08 -7.74
CA LEU A 648 16.26 16.40 -8.31
C LEU A 648 15.28 16.87 -7.23
N GLN A 649 15.26 16.20 -6.08
CA GLN A 649 14.42 16.58 -4.95
C GLN A 649 14.81 17.96 -4.40
N ARG A 650 16.11 18.23 -4.19
CA ARG A 650 16.60 19.55 -3.80
C ARG A 650 16.23 20.63 -4.81
N LEU A 651 16.29 20.33 -6.10
CA LEU A 651 15.86 21.24 -7.16
C LEU A 651 14.36 21.53 -7.05
N ILE A 652 13.53 20.50 -6.83
CA ILE A 652 12.07 20.64 -6.65
C ILE A 652 11.77 21.49 -5.42
N HIS A 653 12.43 21.24 -4.27
CA HIS A 653 12.24 22.05 -3.06
C HIS A 653 12.72 23.49 -3.26
N TRP A 654 13.88 23.69 -3.88
CA TRP A 654 14.37 25.03 -4.18
C TRP A 654 13.39 25.81 -5.06
N PHE A 655 12.78 25.17 -6.07
CA PHE A 655 11.74 25.80 -6.86
C PHE A 655 10.45 26.04 -6.05
N ALA A 656 10.05 25.11 -5.20
CA ALA A 656 8.87 25.29 -4.34
C ALA A 656 9.06 26.49 -3.40
N ASP A 657 10.25 26.63 -2.78
CA ASP A 657 10.63 27.73 -1.91
C ASP A 657 10.67 29.06 -2.68
N PHE A 658 11.20 29.07 -3.91
CA PHE A 658 11.24 30.26 -4.76
C PHE A 658 9.84 30.81 -5.08
N TYR A 659 8.83 29.95 -5.11
CA TYR A 659 7.44 30.35 -5.33
C TYR A 659 6.70 30.75 -4.05
N GLY A 660 7.30 30.56 -2.86
CA GLY A 660 6.92 31.15 -1.56
C GLY A 660 5.51 30.88 -1.02
N THR A 661 4.63 30.22 -1.78
CA THR A 661 3.18 30.11 -1.50
C THR A 661 2.55 28.82 -2.01
N ILE A 662 3.33 27.94 -2.65
CA ILE A 662 2.80 26.83 -3.41
C ILE A 662 3.18 25.52 -2.72
N THR A 663 2.19 24.73 -2.33
CA THR A 663 2.45 23.38 -1.81
C THR A 663 3.12 22.51 -2.88
N GLY A 664 3.94 21.52 -2.49
CA GLY A 664 4.65 20.65 -3.44
C GLY A 664 3.72 20.03 -4.50
N ALA A 665 2.50 19.67 -4.11
CA ALA A 665 1.46 19.20 -5.03
C ALA A 665 1.07 20.25 -6.07
N GLN A 666 0.79 21.49 -5.67
CA GLN A 666 0.46 22.56 -6.61
C GLN A 666 1.63 22.91 -7.54
N PHE A 667 2.87 22.79 -7.06
CA PHE A 667 4.06 22.98 -7.88
C PHE A 667 4.19 21.87 -8.95
N LEU A 668 4.01 20.60 -8.56
CA LEU A 668 3.96 19.49 -9.51
C LEU A 668 2.82 19.64 -10.52
N ASP A 669 1.65 20.13 -10.11
CA ASP A 669 0.55 20.40 -11.05
C ASP A 669 0.96 21.49 -12.06
N ARG A 670 1.61 22.57 -11.62
CA ARG A 670 2.10 23.63 -12.52
C ARG A 670 3.19 23.16 -13.46
N ILE A 671 4.18 22.39 -12.99
CA ILE A 671 5.19 21.76 -13.85
C ILE A 671 4.49 20.84 -14.85
N GLY A 672 3.58 19.98 -14.36
CA GLY A 672 2.84 19.05 -15.21
C GLY A 672 2.05 19.79 -16.28
N ASP A 673 1.39 20.88 -15.91
CA ASP A 673 0.62 21.72 -16.83
C ASP A 673 1.49 22.48 -17.82
N GLN A 674 2.65 22.99 -17.40
CA GLN A 674 3.64 23.62 -18.29
C GLN A 674 4.23 22.61 -19.27
N LEU A 675 4.65 21.43 -18.79
CA LEU A 675 5.14 20.34 -19.63
C LEU A 675 4.07 19.96 -20.67
N VAL A 676 2.83 19.72 -20.24
CA VAL A 676 1.73 19.40 -21.15
C VAL A 676 1.46 20.55 -22.12
N LYS A 677 1.45 21.81 -21.68
CA LYS A 677 1.20 22.98 -22.57
C LYS A 677 2.30 23.15 -23.62
N LEU A 678 3.56 23.06 -23.21
CA LEU A 678 4.72 23.21 -24.09
C LEU A 678 4.84 22.06 -25.08
N THR A 679 4.53 20.84 -24.65
CA THR A 679 4.80 19.63 -25.45
C THR A 679 3.56 19.10 -26.19
N SER A 680 2.34 19.37 -25.72
CA SER A 680 1.13 18.80 -26.34
C SER A 680 0.88 19.30 -27.75
N ARG A 681 1.11 20.60 -28.02
CA ARG A 681 0.96 21.15 -29.37
C ARG A 681 1.97 20.55 -30.35
N PRO A 682 3.30 20.56 -30.10
CA PRO A 682 4.26 19.94 -31.01
C PRO A 682 4.08 18.43 -31.09
N ALA A 683 3.87 17.72 -29.97
CA ALA A 683 3.65 16.28 -29.98
C ALA A 683 2.41 15.90 -30.81
N LYS A 684 1.27 16.54 -30.58
CA LYS A 684 0.04 16.28 -31.36
C LYS A 684 0.23 16.61 -32.83
N ARG A 685 0.82 17.78 -33.15
CA ARG A 685 1.02 18.19 -34.55
C ARG A 685 1.97 17.25 -35.28
N LEU A 686 3.10 16.88 -34.67
CA LEU A 686 4.08 15.99 -35.28
C LEU A 686 3.57 14.55 -35.37
N LEU A 687 2.87 14.04 -34.35
CA LEU A 687 2.25 12.72 -34.40
C LEU A 687 1.12 12.65 -35.42
N VAL A 688 0.27 13.68 -35.52
CA VAL A 688 -0.77 13.74 -36.55
C VAL A 688 -0.16 13.91 -37.93
N LEU A 689 0.81 14.79 -38.12
CA LEU A 689 1.46 15.01 -39.42
C LEU A 689 2.24 13.76 -39.88
N GLY A 690 3.05 13.20 -38.99
CA GLY A 690 3.77 11.94 -39.22
C GLY A 690 2.80 10.78 -39.44
N GLY A 691 1.72 10.71 -38.66
CA GLY A 691 0.67 9.70 -38.79
C GLY A 691 -0.10 9.80 -40.11
N VAL A 692 -0.52 11.00 -40.52
CA VAL A 692 -1.20 11.25 -41.80
C VAL A 692 -0.26 10.98 -42.97
N THR A 693 1.01 11.39 -42.86
CA THR A 693 2.02 11.11 -43.91
C THR A 693 2.27 9.62 -44.01
N ALA A 694 2.44 8.92 -42.89
CA ALA A 694 2.56 7.46 -42.86
C ALA A 694 1.32 6.78 -43.44
N LEU A 695 0.12 7.28 -43.13
CA LEU A 695 -1.15 6.80 -43.67
C LEU A 695 -1.24 7.05 -45.19
N LEU A 696 -0.79 8.21 -45.68
CA LEU A 696 -0.79 8.56 -47.11
C LEU A 696 0.21 7.70 -47.88
N VAL A 697 1.44 7.56 -47.37
CA VAL A 697 2.44 6.62 -47.89
C VAL A 697 1.86 5.21 -47.92
N PHE A 698 1.17 4.81 -46.84
CA PHE A 698 0.47 3.54 -46.75
C PHE A 698 -0.61 3.40 -47.84
N PHE A 699 -1.44 4.42 -48.08
CA PHE A 699 -2.48 4.42 -49.12
C PHE A 699 -1.90 4.45 -50.55
N VAL A 700 -0.85 5.21 -50.80
CA VAL A 700 -0.14 5.26 -52.10
C VAL A 700 0.46 3.90 -52.42
N ASN A 701 1.06 3.24 -51.42
CA ASN A 701 1.53 1.87 -51.52
C ASN A 701 0.35 0.89 -51.69
N LEU A 702 -0.75 1.06 -50.94
CA LEU A 702 -1.98 0.25 -50.98
C LEU A 702 -2.60 0.24 -52.38
N LEU A 703 -2.71 1.40 -53.01
CA LEU A 703 -3.28 1.58 -54.34
C LEU A 703 -2.28 1.30 -55.48
N ARG A 704 -1.02 0.93 -55.16
CA ARG A 704 0.07 0.72 -56.13
C ARG A 704 0.31 1.89 -57.07
N LEU A 705 0.03 3.11 -56.60
CA LEU A 705 0.27 4.33 -57.38
C LEU A 705 1.78 4.58 -57.57
N THR A 706 2.64 3.89 -56.82
CA THR A 706 4.10 3.88 -56.99
C THR A 706 4.59 3.35 -58.34
N LYS A 707 3.72 2.76 -59.18
CA LYS A 707 4.04 2.42 -60.58
C LYS A 707 4.41 3.66 -61.40
N PHE A 708 3.86 4.82 -61.05
CA PHE A 708 4.21 6.08 -61.70
C PHE A 708 5.52 6.61 -61.09
N ALA A 709 6.54 6.84 -61.91
CA ALA A 709 7.88 7.23 -61.47
C ALA A 709 7.87 8.50 -60.60
N TRP A 710 7.03 9.47 -60.92
CA TRP A 710 6.89 10.71 -60.16
C TRP A 710 6.26 10.48 -58.78
N ILE A 711 5.27 9.59 -58.65
CA ILE A 711 4.66 9.21 -57.36
C ILE A 711 5.69 8.47 -56.50
N LYS A 712 6.51 7.60 -57.10
CA LYS A 712 7.59 6.91 -56.39
C LYS A 712 8.61 7.91 -55.83
N ALA A 713 8.99 8.93 -56.60
CA ALA A 713 9.89 9.99 -56.15
C ALA A 713 9.28 10.80 -54.99
N ILE A 714 8.02 11.21 -55.11
CA ILE A 714 7.29 11.93 -54.05
C ILE A 714 7.15 11.08 -52.78
N ASN A 715 6.80 9.79 -52.93
CA ASN A 715 6.64 8.86 -51.81
C ASN A 715 7.97 8.63 -51.08
N SER A 716 9.07 8.44 -51.82
CA SER A 716 10.42 8.29 -51.24
C SER A 716 10.85 9.55 -50.48
N PHE A 717 10.59 10.73 -51.07
CA PHE A 717 10.88 12.01 -50.44
C PHE A 717 10.05 12.21 -49.16
N LEU A 718 8.72 12.02 -49.23
CA LEU A 718 7.82 12.08 -48.06
C LEU A 718 8.23 11.10 -46.97
N PHE A 719 8.58 9.87 -47.34
CA PHE A 719 8.98 8.86 -46.37
C PHE A 719 10.27 9.25 -45.65
N LYS A 720 11.30 9.65 -46.41
CA LYS A 720 12.64 9.99 -45.91
C LYS A 720 12.65 11.25 -45.04
N PHE A 721 11.94 12.29 -45.44
CA PHE A 721 11.99 13.58 -44.76
C PHE A 721 10.85 13.79 -43.75
N PHE A 722 9.64 13.31 -44.05
CA PHE A 722 8.43 13.68 -43.31
C PHE A 722 7.80 12.54 -42.50
N SER A 723 8.02 11.27 -42.82
CA SER A 723 7.35 10.20 -42.07
C SER A 723 8.11 9.82 -40.80
N LEU A 724 9.35 9.33 -40.92
CA LEU A 724 10.08 8.75 -39.81
C LEU A 724 10.67 9.82 -38.87
N PRO A 725 11.41 10.85 -39.35
CA PRO A 725 12.01 11.83 -38.45
C PRO A 725 10.96 12.63 -37.68
N VAL A 726 9.87 13.04 -38.35
CA VAL A 726 8.76 13.78 -37.74
C VAL A 726 8.04 12.92 -36.69
N LEU A 727 7.82 11.64 -36.98
CA LEU A 727 7.18 10.73 -36.03
C LEU A 727 8.09 10.43 -34.83
N VAL A 728 9.40 10.26 -35.04
CA VAL A 728 10.39 10.10 -33.96
C VAL A 728 10.46 11.34 -33.07
N ILE A 729 10.54 12.55 -33.66
CA ILE A 729 10.52 13.80 -32.90
C ILE A 729 9.17 13.98 -32.19
N GLY A 730 8.06 13.61 -32.85
CA GLY A 730 6.73 13.63 -32.26
C GLY A 730 6.60 12.69 -31.06
N LEU A 731 7.17 11.49 -31.14
CA LEU A 731 7.23 10.51 -30.05
C LEU A 731 8.13 11.00 -28.91
N LEU A 732 9.30 11.55 -29.25
CA LEU A 732 10.22 12.15 -28.28
C LEU A 732 9.57 13.32 -27.53
N ALA A 733 8.76 14.14 -28.23
CA ALA A 733 7.96 15.20 -27.63
C ALA A 733 6.76 14.67 -26.83
N ALA A 734 6.26 13.47 -27.13
CA ALA A 734 5.18 12.85 -26.37
C ALA A 734 5.62 12.33 -25.00
N VAL A 735 6.89 11.94 -24.83
CA VAL A 735 7.45 11.52 -23.53
C VAL A 735 7.26 12.57 -22.44
N PRO A 736 7.75 13.83 -22.58
CA PRO A 736 7.54 14.85 -21.56
C PRO A 736 6.05 15.24 -21.42
N MET A 737 5.24 15.09 -22.47
CA MET A 737 3.77 15.25 -22.37
C MET A 737 3.15 14.20 -21.44
N LEU A 738 3.53 12.93 -21.58
CA LEU A 738 3.05 11.83 -20.75
C LEU A 738 3.52 11.98 -19.30
N ILE A 739 4.79 12.37 -19.10
CA ILE A 739 5.32 12.72 -17.78
C ILE A 739 4.49 13.86 -17.17
N GLY A 740 4.20 14.91 -17.94
CA GLY A 740 3.37 16.01 -17.46
C GLY A 740 1.97 15.57 -17.04
N PHE A 741 1.31 14.71 -17.83
CA PHE A 741 0.01 14.13 -17.44
C PHE A 741 0.07 13.29 -16.17
N TRP A 742 1.14 12.51 -16.01
CA TRP A 742 1.37 11.71 -14.82
C TRP A 742 1.60 12.60 -13.59
N LEU A 743 2.42 13.65 -13.70
CA LEU A 743 2.63 14.64 -12.64
C LEU A 743 1.32 15.34 -12.23
N LYS A 744 0.50 15.79 -13.18
CA LYS A 744 -0.82 16.38 -12.88
C LYS A 744 -1.72 15.41 -12.12
N ARG A 745 -1.68 14.12 -12.48
CA ARG A 745 -2.48 13.09 -11.81
C ARG A 745 -2.01 12.88 -10.37
N ILE A 746 -0.71 12.81 -10.13
CA ILE A 746 -0.14 12.69 -8.78
C ILE A 746 -0.45 13.93 -7.96
N ALA A 747 -0.24 15.12 -8.54
CA ALA A 747 -0.54 16.37 -7.89
C ALA A 747 -2.02 16.49 -7.49
N GLY A 748 -2.94 16.05 -8.36
CA GLY A 748 -4.37 16.01 -8.05
C GLY A 748 -4.70 15.05 -6.90
N GLN A 749 -4.08 13.87 -6.86
CA GLN A 749 -4.25 12.92 -5.77
C GLN A 749 -3.69 13.46 -4.44
N ALA A 750 -2.51 14.08 -4.48
CA ALA A 750 -1.89 14.69 -3.31
C ALA A 750 -2.71 15.88 -2.80
N ALA A 751 -3.18 16.77 -3.69
CA ALA A 751 -4.04 17.89 -3.32
C ALA A 751 -5.36 17.42 -2.69
N GLU A 752 -6.02 16.41 -3.26
CA GLU A 752 -7.24 15.82 -2.68
C GLU A 752 -6.97 15.20 -1.30
N PHE A 753 -5.80 14.59 -1.12
CA PHE A 753 -5.39 14.06 0.18
C PHE A 753 -5.17 15.18 1.21
N TYR A 754 -4.38 16.21 0.88
CA TYR A 754 -4.14 17.35 1.77
C TYR A 754 -5.43 18.11 2.09
N GLU A 755 -6.33 18.27 1.11
CA GLU A 755 -7.65 18.86 1.33
C GLU A 755 -8.43 18.07 2.37
N ARG A 756 -8.46 16.73 2.27
CA ARG A 756 -9.14 15.88 3.26
C ARG A 756 -8.49 15.88 4.63
N VAL A 757 -7.15 15.96 4.70
CA VAL A 757 -6.41 16.02 5.97
C VAL A 757 -6.64 17.38 6.64
N ALA A 758 -6.50 18.47 5.89
CA ALA A 758 -6.81 19.80 6.38
C ALA A 758 -8.29 19.92 6.77
N GLU A 759 -9.21 19.34 6.00
CA GLU A 759 -10.64 19.24 6.35
C GLU A 759 -10.80 18.51 7.69
N ALA A 760 -10.25 17.30 7.84
CA ALA A 760 -10.35 16.54 9.09
C ALA A 760 -9.75 17.27 10.30
N GLN A 761 -8.58 17.88 10.15
CA GLN A 761 -7.91 18.62 11.23
C GLN A 761 -8.64 19.92 11.57
N PHE A 762 -9.07 20.68 10.56
CA PHE A 762 -9.79 21.93 10.75
C PHE A 762 -11.15 21.69 11.41
N LEU A 763 -11.86 20.62 11.01
CA LEU A 763 -13.10 20.20 11.65
C LEU A 763 -12.88 19.94 13.15
N ALA A 764 -11.90 19.10 13.49
CA ALA A 764 -11.60 18.77 14.88
C ALA A 764 -11.15 19.99 15.70
N LEU A 765 -10.29 20.85 15.14
CA LEU A 765 -9.84 22.07 15.83
C LEU A 765 -10.96 23.08 16.02
N THR A 766 -11.85 23.21 15.04
CA THR A 766 -13.02 24.09 15.12
C THR A 766 -14.00 23.60 16.19
N GLU A 767 -14.22 22.28 16.27
CA GLU A 767 -15.06 21.66 17.29
C GLU A 767 -14.48 21.92 18.70
N ILE A 768 -13.17 21.71 18.89
CA ILE A 768 -12.48 22.00 20.17
C ILE A 768 -12.61 23.48 20.55
N LEU A 769 -12.36 24.40 19.61
CA LEU A 769 -12.46 25.84 19.87
C LEU A 769 -13.89 26.27 20.22
N LYS A 770 -14.90 25.71 19.53
CA LYS A 770 -16.31 25.99 19.82
C LYS A 770 -16.70 25.48 21.20
N GLU A 771 -16.23 24.29 21.56
CA GLU A 771 -16.47 23.70 22.86
C GLU A 771 -15.82 24.51 24.00
N GLU A 772 -14.65 25.11 23.74
CA GLU A 772 -13.96 26.01 24.67
C GLU A 772 -14.72 27.32 24.88
N HIS A 773 -15.27 27.91 23.81
CA HIS A 773 -16.02 29.19 23.87
C HIS A 773 -17.50 29.01 24.22
N ARG A 774 -17.97 27.77 24.37
CA ARG A 774 -19.39 27.42 24.56
C ARG A 774 -20.10 28.26 25.62
N ARG A 775 -19.49 28.40 26.80
CA ARG A 775 -20.07 29.15 27.93
C ARG A 775 -20.21 30.64 27.62
N GLU A 776 -19.20 31.23 26.98
CA GLU A 776 -19.20 32.65 26.64
C GLU A 776 -20.24 32.96 25.55
N ASP A 777 -20.36 32.08 24.56
CA ASP A 777 -21.37 32.16 23.50
C ASP A 777 -22.79 32.07 24.06
N ILE A 778 -23.08 31.10 24.95
CA ILE A 778 -24.40 30.92 25.55
C ILE A 778 -24.75 32.13 26.41
N HIS A 779 -23.83 32.60 27.24
CA HIS A 779 -24.03 33.82 28.02
C HIS A 779 -24.29 35.03 27.12
N THR A 780 -23.60 35.12 25.98
CA THR A 780 -23.82 36.18 24.99
C THR A 780 -25.19 36.08 24.31
N LEU A 781 -25.61 34.88 23.90
CA LEU A 781 -26.94 34.61 23.34
C LEU A 781 -28.04 34.93 24.34
N MET A 782 -27.85 34.55 25.59
CA MET A 782 -28.77 34.86 26.68
C MET A 782 -28.94 36.36 26.87
N ARG A 783 -27.82 37.08 26.95
CA ARG A 783 -27.81 38.53 27.17
C ARG A 783 -28.35 39.33 25.98
N ARG A 784 -28.03 38.91 24.74
CA ARG A 784 -28.31 39.69 23.54
C ARG A 784 -29.57 39.28 22.78
N VAL A 785 -30.04 38.05 22.97
CA VAL A 785 -31.18 37.49 22.21
C VAL A 785 -32.31 37.11 23.15
N PHE A 786 -32.05 36.20 24.09
CA PHE A 786 -33.13 35.63 24.89
C PHE A 786 -33.74 36.60 25.90
N LEU A 787 -32.92 37.26 26.73
CA LEU A 787 -33.42 38.24 27.71
C LEU A 787 -34.18 39.40 27.05
N PRO A 788 -33.71 40.00 25.94
CA PRO A 788 -34.49 40.99 25.21
C PRO A 788 -35.84 40.48 24.69
N GLU A 789 -35.91 39.25 24.15
CA GLU A 789 -37.16 38.65 23.69
C GLU A 789 -38.13 38.38 24.85
N VAL A 790 -37.63 37.91 25.99
CA VAL A 790 -38.43 37.72 27.21
C VAL A 790 -38.94 39.07 27.71
N ARG A 791 -38.12 40.13 27.73
CA ARG A 791 -38.58 41.49 28.10
C ARG A 791 -39.65 42.03 27.16
N LEU A 792 -39.56 41.73 25.86
CA LEU A 792 -40.58 42.13 24.89
C LEU A 792 -41.90 41.39 25.14
N CYS A 793 -41.85 40.11 25.51
CA CYS A 793 -43.03 39.32 25.85
C CYS A 793 -43.58 39.64 27.25
N ARG A 794 -42.70 40.01 28.19
CA ARG A 794 -42.96 40.29 29.60
C ARG A 794 -42.25 41.58 30.05
N PRO A 795 -42.84 42.76 29.79
CA PRO A 795 -42.23 44.03 30.13
C PRO A 795 -42.06 44.27 31.64
N SER A 796 -42.73 43.46 32.47
CA SER A 796 -42.72 43.54 33.94
C SER A 796 -41.80 42.53 34.62
N ILE A 797 -40.91 41.85 33.88
CA ILE A 797 -39.97 40.90 34.49
C ILE A 797 -39.05 41.61 35.48
N SER A 798 -38.92 41.07 36.69
CA SER A 798 -38.06 41.68 37.71
C SER A 798 -36.59 41.33 37.46
N PRO A 799 -35.63 42.15 37.91
CA PRO A 799 -34.20 41.83 37.80
C PRO A 799 -33.82 40.50 38.47
N GLU A 800 -34.50 40.13 39.55
CA GLU A 800 -34.30 38.86 40.26
C GLU A 800 -34.76 37.66 39.42
N GLU A 801 -35.87 37.80 38.70
CA GLU A 801 -36.38 36.79 37.77
C GLU A 801 -35.44 36.60 36.57
N GLU A 802 -34.84 37.67 36.05
CA GLU A 802 -33.84 37.59 34.97
C GLU A 802 -32.56 36.87 35.41
N GLU A 803 -32.11 37.10 36.64
CA GLU A 803 -30.91 36.44 37.17
C GLU A 803 -31.18 34.96 37.47
N ALA A 804 -32.39 34.62 37.96
CA ALA A 804 -32.83 33.23 38.12
C ALA A 804 -32.89 32.50 36.77
N LEU A 805 -33.44 33.15 35.75
CA LEU A 805 -33.53 32.64 34.39
C LEU A 805 -32.13 32.34 33.80
N SER A 806 -31.17 33.25 34.03
CA SER A 806 -29.80 33.10 33.55
C SER A 806 -29.10 31.89 34.20
N ARG A 807 -29.24 31.74 35.53
CA ARG A 807 -28.70 30.58 36.28
C ARG A 807 -29.29 29.25 35.83
N GLU A 808 -30.58 29.24 35.48
CA GLU A 808 -31.25 28.01 35.07
C GLU A 808 -30.87 27.57 33.65
N VAL A 809 -30.68 28.52 32.73
CA VAL A 809 -30.15 28.26 31.38
C VAL A 809 -28.70 27.75 31.43
N GLU A 810 -27.85 28.31 32.31
CA GLU A 810 -26.51 27.75 32.57
C GLU A 810 -26.59 26.31 33.11
N SER A 811 -27.60 26.01 33.94
CA SER A 811 -27.83 24.64 34.43
C SER A 811 -28.31 23.69 33.31
N LEU A 812 -29.11 24.20 32.36
CA LEU A 812 -29.55 23.46 31.19
C LEU A 812 -28.38 23.12 30.28
N GLU A 813 -27.48 24.07 30.04
CA GLU A 813 -26.25 23.84 29.29
C GLU A 813 -25.46 22.67 29.87
N ALA A 814 -25.19 22.72 31.18
CA ALA A 814 -24.48 21.65 31.89
C ALA A 814 -25.20 20.29 31.76
N SER A 815 -26.49 20.30 31.46
CA SER A 815 -27.32 19.09 31.29
C SER A 815 -27.62 18.69 29.84
N LEU A 816 -27.21 19.46 28.81
CA LEU A 816 -27.53 19.18 27.40
C LEU A 816 -27.03 17.82 26.87
N GLY A 817 -26.19 17.11 27.62
CA GLY A 817 -25.79 15.72 27.37
C GLY A 817 -26.71 14.64 27.96
N ARG A 818 -27.74 15.00 28.74
CA ARG A 818 -28.70 14.07 29.37
C ARG A 818 -30.13 14.58 29.23
N PRO A 819 -31.05 13.82 28.61
CA PRO A 819 -32.46 14.20 28.60
C PRO A 819 -32.96 14.20 30.05
N ARG A 820 -33.23 15.39 30.59
CA ARG A 820 -33.77 15.56 31.93
C ARG A 820 -35.29 15.60 31.81
N GLU A 821 -35.97 14.54 32.23
CA GLU A 821 -37.43 14.42 32.10
C GLU A 821 -38.24 15.35 33.01
N SER A 822 -37.64 16.07 33.98
CA SER A 822 -38.43 16.48 35.15
C SER A 822 -38.05 17.81 35.78
N GLY A 823 -37.97 18.88 35.00
CA GLY A 823 -37.91 20.23 35.56
C GLY A 823 -38.42 21.28 34.59
N ARG A 824 -39.73 21.49 34.54
CA ARG A 824 -40.25 22.77 34.03
C ARG A 824 -39.74 23.85 34.98
N LEU A 825 -39.12 24.89 34.42
CA LEU A 825 -38.89 26.15 35.11
C LEU A 825 -40.19 26.60 35.78
N GLN A 826 -40.24 26.62 37.11
CA GLN A 826 -41.40 27.11 37.83
C GLN A 826 -41.50 28.63 37.61
N GLY A 827 -42.40 29.08 36.72
CA GLY A 827 -42.69 30.50 36.48
C GLY A 827 -42.59 30.98 35.04
N LEU A 828 -42.01 30.19 34.12
CA LEU A 828 -42.07 30.49 32.70
C LEU A 828 -43.31 29.88 32.05
N PRO A 829 -43.99 30.62 31.16
CA PRO A 829 -45.04 30.06 30.33
C PRO A 829 -44.37 29.10 29.34
N GLU A 830 -45.10 28.04 29.00
CA GLU A 830 -44.61 26.95 28.16
C GLU A 830 -44.05 27.43 26.80
N GLU A 831 -44.63 28.50 26.24
CA GLU A 831 -44.19 29.08 24.98
C GLU A 831 -42.78 29.68 25.03
N GLU A 832 -42.41 30.37 26.11
CA GLU A 832 -41.08 30.99 26.26
C GLU A 832 -40.01 29.93 26.52
N TRP A 833 -40.39 28.88 27.25
CA TRP A 833 -39.54 27.72 27.47
C TRP A 833 -39.20 26.97 26.18
N VAL A 834 -40.20 26.74 25.32
CA VAL A 834 -39.99 26.12 24.01
C VAL A 834 -39.05 26.96 23.13
N LYS A 835 -39.17 28.30 23.15
CA LYS A 835 -38.24 29.19 22.42
C LYS A 835 -36.80 29.06 22.93
N CYS A 836 -36.62 28.95 24.24
CA CYS A 836 -35.30 28.78 24.86
C CYS A 836 -34.67 27.43 24.47
N GLN A 837 -35.45 26.34 24.52
CA GLN A 837 -35.01 25.03 24.06
C GLN A 837 -34.64 25.03 22.57
N LEU A 838 -35.46 25.67 21.73
CA LEU A 838 -35.19 25.78 20.30
C LEU A 838 -33.89 26.54 20.02
N MET A 839 -33.62 27.63 20.75
CA MET A 839 -32.37 28.38 20.64
C MET A 839 -31.16 27.53 21.05
N LEU A 840 -31.25 26.78 22.16
CA LEU A 840 -30.19 25.89 22.60
C LEU A 840 -29.95 24.73 21.62
N LEU A 841 -31.01 24.21 20.99
CA LEU A 841 -30.92 23.22 19.92
C LEU A 841 -30.21 23.80 18.68
N PHE A 842 -30.55 25.02 18.26
CA PHE A 842 -29.85 25.69 17.15
C PHE A 842 -28.39 25.96 17.47
N TYR A 843 -28.08 26.32 18.73
CA TYR A 843 -26.70 26.53 19.14
C TYR A 843 -25.92 25.21 19.22
N ARG A 844 -26.56 24.11 19.62
CA ARG A 844 -25.98 22.77 19.57
C ARG A 844 -25.71 22.32 18.13
N ASP A 845 -26.66 22.51 17.23
CA ASP A 845 -26.47 22.25 15.79
C ASP A 845 -25.35 23.12 15.21
N PHE A 846 -25.20 24.34 15.74
CA PHE A 846 -24.10 25.22 15.41
C PHE A 846 -22.74 24.71 15.92
N ILE A 847 -22.67 24.13 17.13
CA ILE A 847 -21.44 23.51 17.66
C ILE A 847 -21.03 22.31 16.80
N ASP A 848 -22.01 21.50 16.38
CA ASP A 848 -21.84 20.29 15.56
C ASP A 848 -21.45 20.61 14.09
N GLY A 849 -21.77 21.82 13.61
CA GLY A 849 -21.45 22.27 12.25
C GLY A 849 -20.02 22.82 12.11
N ALA A 850 -19.46 22.81 10.91
CA ALA A 850 -18.17 23.43 10.64
C ALA A 850 -18.31 24.68 9.78
N TYR A 851 -17.83 25.81 10.31
CA TYR A 851 -17.93 27.10 9.66
C TYR A 851 -17.43 27.07 8.22
N PHE A 852 -18.27 27.54 7.28
CA PHE A 852 -17.93 27.69 5.85
C PHE A 852 -17.44 26.42 5.18
N HIS A 853 -17.66 25.27 5.81
CA HIS A 853 -17.32 24.00 5.23
C HIS A 853 -18.29 23.72 4.08
N ARG A 854 -17.79 23.23 2.94
CA ARG A 854 -18.62 22.97 1.74
C ARG A 854 -19.82 22.02 1.99
N ASN A 855 -19.72 21.21 3.04
CA ASN A 855 -20.75 20.24 3.43
C ASN A 855 -21.63 20.73 4.59
N ASP A 856 -21.41 21.93 5.14
CA ASP A 856 -22.28 22.49 6.18
C ASP A 856 -23.55 23.08 5.56
N THR A 857 -24.41 22.18 5.10
CA THR A 857 -25.74 22.54 4.62
C THR A 857 -26.71 22.76 5.77
N LYS A 858 -26.40 22.32 7.00
CA LYS A 858 -27.32 22.41 8.15
C LYS A 858 -27.56 23.87 8.53
N ILE A 859 -26.50 24.63 8.82
CA ILE A 859 -26.62 26.04 9.22
C ILE A 859 -27.22 26.86 8.06
N LEU A 860 -26.80 26.58 6.83
CA LEU A 860 -27.32 27.24 5.64
C LEU A 860 -28.82 26.98 5.45
N ASN A 861 -29.27 25.73 5.59
CA ASN A 861 -30.68 25.36 5.49
C ASN A 861 -31.51 25.98 6.63
N ILE A 862 -30.94 26.08 7.84
CA ILE A 862 -31.59 26.77 8.96
C ILE A 862 -31.72 28.27 8.64
N LEU A 863 -30.68 28.93 8.13
CA LEU A 863 -30.70 30.35 7.80
C LEU A 863 -31.52 30.71 6.55
N LEU A 864 -31.59 29.82 5.57
CA LEU A 864 -32.38 29.99 4.35
C LEU A 864 -33.85 29.60 4.57
N GLY A 865 -34.11 28.56 5.38
CA GLY A 865 -35.45 28.08 5.70
C GLY A 865 -36.15 28.82 6.85
N ASN A 866 -35.45 29.73 7.54
CA ASN A 866 -36.05 30.54 8.59
C ASN A 866 -36.97 31.62 7.98
N LEU A 867 -38.28 31.36 8.03
CA LEU A 867 -39.34 32.27 7.56
C LEU A 867 -39.25 33.67 8.17
N THR A 868 -38.75 33.80 9.40
CA THR A 868 -38.57 35.09 10.07
C THR A 868 -37.45 35.90 9.41
N LEU A 869 -36.33 35.27 9.06
CA LEU A 869 -35.26 35.91 8.30
C LEU A 869 -35.69 36.22 6.87
N GLU A 870 -36.51 35.36 6.26
CA GLU A 870 -37.09 35.62 4.94
C GLU A 870 -38.04 36.83 4.97
N ASN A 871 -38.88 36.93 5.99
CA ASN A 871 -39.77 38.09 6.20
C ASN A 871 -38.95 39.36 6.48
N VAL A 872 -37.88 39.30 7.29
CA VAL A 872 -36.98 40.45 7.48
C VAL A 872 -36.29 40.86 6.17
N ARG A 873 -35.86 39.90 5.33
CA ARG A 873 -35.27 40.17 4.02
C ARG A 873 -36.27 40.84 3.07
N ARG A 874 -37.52 40.39 3.07
CA ARG A 874 -38.58 40.93 2.21
C ARG A 874 -39.08 42.29 2.70
N ASP A 875 -39.36 42.41 3.99
CA ASP A 875 -40.13 43.53 4.54
C ASP A 875 -39.26 44.65 5.11
N ARG A 876 -38.07 44.33 5.64
CA ARG A 876 -37.16 45.34 6.24
C ARG A 876 -35.96 45.70 5.38
N LEU A 877 -35.38 44.74 4.66
CA LEU A 877 -34.17 44.98 3.86
C LEU A 877 -34.46 45.43 2.43
N SER A 878 -35.71 45.42 1.98
CA SER A 878 -36.15 45.90 0.66
C SER A 878 -35.36 45.32 -0.52
N TRP A 879 -34.96 44.05 -0.43
CA TRP A 879 -34.23 43.38 -1.51
C TRP A 879 -35.12 43.18 -2.73
N ASP A 880 -34.59 43.49 -3.92
CA ASP A 880 -35.32 43.28 -5.17
C ASP A 880 -35.46 41.78 -5.49
N LYS A 881 -36.48 41.44 -6.29
CA LYS A 881 -36.76 40.06 -6.70
C LYS A 881 -35.62 39.40 -7.49
N LYS A 882 -34.75 40.15 -8.19
CA LYS A 882 -33.57 39.60 -8.86
C LYS A 882 -32.48 39.20 -7.86
N THR A 883 -32.33 39.96 -6.79
CA THR A 883 -31.33 39.75 -5.73
C THR A 883 -31.70 38.49 -4.95
N LEU A 884 -32.98 38.34 -4.60
CA LEU A 884 -33.52 37.11 -4.01
C LEU A 884 -33.33 35.89 -4.93
N ARG A 885 -33.65 36.00 -6.23
CA ARG A 885 -33.42 34.90 -7.19
C ARG A 885 -31.94 34.54 -7.38
N ARG A 886 -31.02 35.50 -7.27
CA ARG A 886 -29.56 35.22 -7.30
C ARG A 886 -29.11 34.52 -6.02
N LEU A 887 -29.68 34.87 -4.87
CA LEU A 887 -29.45 34.18 -3.61
C LEU A 887 -29.95 32.73 -3.66
N ASP A 888 -31.14 32.49 -4.23
CA ASP A 888 -31.70 31.14 -4.41
C ASP A 888 -30.92 30.31 -5.43
N GLN A 889 -30.21 30.95 -6.36
CA GLN A 889 -29.37 30.31 -7.37
C GLN A 889 -27.94 30.01 -6.88
N LEU A 890 -27.54 30.54 -5.72
CA LEU A 890 -26.27 30.18 -5.07
C LEU A 890 -26.39 28.74 -4.57
N ASP A 891 -26.05 27.80 -5.45
CA ASP A 891 -25.97 26.38 -5.15
C ASP A 891 -24.69 26.11 -4.33
N VAL A 892 -24.77 26.41 -3.03
CA VAL A 892 -23.66 26.28 -2.08
C VAL A 892 -23.16 24.83 -1.99
N SER A 893 -24.02 23.85 -2.30
CA SER A 893 -23.67 22.42 -2.32
C SER A 893 -22.55 22.06 -3.32
N ARG A 894 -22.34 22.90 -4.34
CA ARG A 894 -21.31 22.70 -5.37
C ARG A 894 -20.13 23.65 -5.28
N GLY A 895 -20.12 24.59 -4.33
CA GLY A 895 -19.04 25.58 -4.18
C GLY A 895 -18.79 26.43 -5.43
N LYS A 896 -19.78 26.57 -6.32
CA LYS A 896 -19.70 27.45 -7.49
C LYS A 896 -20.51 28.71 -7.21
N GLY A 897 -19.80 29.78 -6.86
CA GLY A 897 -20.34 31.13 -6.81
C GLY A 897 -20.68 31.67 -8.20
#